data_AF-A0A9P6Q556-F1
#
_entry.id   AF-A0A9P6Q556-F1
#
_cell.length_a   1.000
_cell.length_b   1.000
_cell.length_c   1.000
_cell.angle_alpha   90.00
_cell.angle_beta   90.00
_cell.angle_gamma   90.00
#
_symmetry.space_group_name_H-M   'P 1'
#
loop_
_entity.id
_entity.type
_entity.pdbx_description
1 polymer ?
#
loop_
_entity_poly.entity_id
_entity_poly.type
_entity_poly.pdbx_seq_one_letter_code
_entity_poly.pdbx_strand_id
1 'polypeptide(L)'
;MVAQFSFSDVRYSPLNRATRNKRLWIVAAGICFIFTLSLIHLQLKETPDTTPTTKFSCARNQQQIDEKRRVVGKQWIVVTTINPPTDAMDLLCNLEGWNVVVVADTKSPKQWKSGSCVYLSVEEQQCLSYDIVDVIPYRAYTRKNIGYLWAIQQGATKIFDTDDDNLPTGKDIFVESPTGGVVGYRSGGTTGKSVNIYSHFGRPDIWPRGFPLDDIDIRRPVSYMREYDSLTEEAKGALAPPMLIQQGLADLDPDVDAIFRLTQVRELKHVKFLSFRVCDIWRGYWVQRLLWDVDGSLGFTKPTVDQIRNAHNYLDDYKDELQIYAETTKFIDFLSSWTSSSTRLETRIVSLMEEMAKHEFIGPADVDLAKRWVQDLQNVGYVFPKVRRYDQKRHGELVKKHEEQRLYNQTDRWVSDEALRQCQLEETGEGTGAAVENGAPKIQITPTHLNSTAFKNILLVVNFNHPDYDALEPFMTIYKKYFPNIKVYGPRVPDHLKDQVSEAAYDEGFTSYRSIADAIEKYPDYDGYLYTNDDTLLNVYQLAEFDQDKVWKPVPDRYKDVHDLSRAPPNKWPHWGKIKTTEMWNDPTSLTAKQRERIADFHGLKGQAHIRAYADGVYVPARISKELAGVLKTFAKYEVFLEGALGMALIAVEPTENWVRWQEVYLWEKDRLRWRDFLKPGVSMLHPVKLKSEPSAIADSMQWIESVEINQ
;
A
#
# COMPACT_ATOMS: atom_id res chain seq x y z
N MET A 1 8.26 3.65 -7.41
CA MET A 1 7.40 3.32 -8.58
C MET A 1 8.13 2.31 -9.45
N VAL A 2 7.43 1.30 -10.00
CA VAL A 2 8.10 0.22 -10.73
C VAL A 2 7.92 0.33 -12.24
N ALA A 3 9.02 0.54 -12.97
CA ALA A 3 9.05 0.63 -14.43
C ALA A 3 10.03 -0.38 -15.03
N GLN A 4 9.54 -1.18 -15.99
CA GLN A 4 10.28 -2.24 -16.67
C GLN A 4 10.55 -1.82 -18.12
N PHE A 5 11.80 -1.94 -18.59
CA PHE A 5 12.18 -1.56 -19.96
C PHE A 5 12.32 -2.80 -20.85
N SER A 6 11.46 -2.92 -21.88
CA SER A 6 11.34 -4.12 -22.72
C SER A 6 11.75 -3.90 -24.18
N PHE A 7 12.56 -4.82 -24.70
CA PHE A 7 13.04 -4.79 -26.08
C PHE A 7 13.05 -6.20 -26.68
N SER A 8 12.21 -6.41 -27.70
CA SER A 8 12.17 -7.63 -28.52
C SER A 8 12.30 -7.29 -30.01
N ASP A 9 12.93 -8.19 -30.76
CA ASP A 9 13.24 -8.06 -32.19
C ASP A 9 11.95 -8.03 -33.04
N VAL A 10 11.51 -6.86 -33.53
CA VAL A 10 10.47 -6.80 -34.57
C VAL A 10 11.08 -7.19 -35.92
N ARG A 11 10.99 -8.48 -36.26
CA ARG A 11 11.34 -9.01 -37.58
C ARG A 11 10.11 -9.15 -38.45
N TYR A 12 10.12 -8.52 -39.63
CA TYR A 12 9.32 -8.98 -40.77
C TYR A 12 10.13 -8.95 -42.09
N SER A 13 9.80 -9.92 -42.96
CA SER A 13 10.35 -10.21 -44.29
C SER A 13 11.71 -10.96 -44.37
N PRO A 14 11.82 -12.05 -45.17
CA PRO A 14 13.03 -12.87 -45.25
C PRO A 14 13.89 -12.55 -46.49
N LEU A 15 15.12 -12.05 -46.30
CA LEU A 15 16.12 -11.97 -47.36
C LEU A 15 17.55 -12.25 -46.85
N ASN A 16 18.19 -13.22 -47.52
CA ASN A 16 19.58 -13.72 -47.47
C ASN A 16 20.45 -13.60 -46.19
N ARG A 17 20.99 -14.76 -45.79
CA ARG A 17 21.63 -15.04 -44.49
C ARG A 17 23.11 -14.61 -44.37
N ALA A 18 23.67 -13.88 -45.34
CA ALA A 18 25.12 -13.79 -45.58
C ALA A 18 25.82 -12.47 -45.18
N THR A 19 25.10 -11.40 -44.83
CA THR A 19 25.68 -10.11 -44.38
C THR A 19 25.31 -9.75 -42.94
N ARG A 20 25.04 -10.77 -42.11
CA ARG A 20 24.40 -10.64 -40.79
C ARG A 20 25.35 -10.37 -39.62
N ASN A 21 26.51 -9.76 -39.88
CA ASN A 21 27.47 -9.30 -38.86
C ASN A 21 27.64 -7.77 -38.96
N LYS A 22 27.60 -7.08 -37.81
CA LYS A 22 27.64 -5.60 -37.63
C LYS A 22 26.35 -4.83 -37.93
N ARG A 23 25.37 -4.92 -37.02
CA ARG A 23 24.16 -4.08 -36.73
C ARG A 23 23.39 -4.91 -35.68
N LEU A 24 22.84 -4.42 -34.56
CA LEU A 24 22.40 -3.08 -34.13
C LEU A 24 22.60 -2.98 -32.59
N TRP A 25 23.08 -1.86 -32.04
CA TRP A 25 23.20 -1.60 -30.59
C TRP A 25 22.37 -0.36 -30.24
N ILE A 26 21.11 -0.50 -29.77
CA ILE A 26 20.22 0.65 -29.55
C ILE A 26 19.20 0.40 -28.42
N VAL A 27 18.79 1.52 -27.80
CA VAL A 27 17.59 1.79 -26.97
C VAL A 27 17.66 1.38 -25.50
N ALA A 28 17.88 2.39 -24.64
CA ALA A 28 17.42 2.48 -23.24
C ALA A 28 17.76 3.88 -22.72
N ALA A 29 19.03 4.26 -22.81
CA ALA A 29 19.58 5.32 -21.97
C ALA A 29 18.94 6.69 -22.15
N GLY A 30 18.67 7.17 -23.37
CA GLY A 30 18.14 8.51 -23.68
C GLY A 30 16.84 8.90 -22.99
N ILE A 31 16.17 7.95 -22.34
CA ILE A 31 14.92 8.12 -21.62
C ILE A 31 15.11 7.99 -20.09
N CYS A 32 16.21 7.41 -19.60
CA CYS A 32 16.39 7.07 -18.17
C CYS A 32 16.67 8.25 -17.22
N PHE A 33 16.86 9.48 -17.70
CA PHE A 33 17.08 10.70 -16.87
C PHE A 33 15.95 11.70 -16.91
N ILE A 34 15.02 11.42 -17.80
CA ILE A 34 13.72 12.06 -17.87
C ILE A 34 12.89 11.65 -16.61
N PHE A 35 13.46 10.79 -15.74
CA PHE A 35 12.91 10.24 -14.51
C PHE A 35 13.34 10.91 -13.20
N THR A 36 14.12 12.00 -13.22
CA THR A 36 14.99 12.33 -12.06
C THR A 36 15.45 13.79 -12.02
N LEU A 37 14.58 14.69 -12.50
CA LEU A 37 14.68 16.16 -12.40
C LEU A 37 13.24 16.67 -12.26
N SER A 38 12.86 17.55 -11.33
CA SER A 38 13.43 18.85 -10.90
C SER A 38 12.93 19.11 -9.47
N LEU A 39 13.62 19.67 -8.47
CA LEU A 39 13.95 21.10 -8.36
C LEU A 39 14.98 21.31 -7.22
N ILE A 40 16.15 21.88 -7.55
CA ILE A 40 17.02 22.53 -6.56
C ILE A 40 16.35 23.82 -5.99
N HIS A 41 15.31 24.32 -6.66
CA HIS A 41 14.63 25.58 -6.33
C HIS A 41 13.85 25.54 -5.00
N LEU A 42 13.25 24.40 -4.63
CA LEU A 42 12.50 24.26 -3.37
C LEU A 42 13.39 24.06 -2.13
N GLN A 43 14.69 23.76 -2.31
CA GLN A 43 15.63 23.61 -1.19
C GLN A 43 16.05 24.94 -0.55
N LEU A 44 15.72 26.11 -1.13
CA LEU A 44 16.16 27.42 -0.62
C LEU A 44 15.43 27.93 0.66
N LYS A 45 14.87 27.03 1.47
CA LYS A 45 14.40 27.33 2.85
C LYS A 45 15.12 26.56 3.95
N GLU A 46 15.94 25.57 3.63
CA GLU A 46 16.94 25.03 4.54
C GLU A 46 18.32 25.28 3.92
N THR A 47 19.25 25.83 4.69
CA THR A 47 20.59 26.16 4.19
C THR A 47 21.25 24.94 3.58
N PRO A 48 21.79 25.00 2.34
CA PRO A 48 22.53 23.87 1.77
C PRO A 48 23.72 23.57 2.68
N ASP A 49 23.73 22.36 3.27
CA ASP A 49 24.80 21.88 4.12
C ASP A 49 26.03 21.58 3.25
N THR A 50 26.79 22.63 2.95
CA THR A 50 28.08 22.56 2.25
C THR A 50 29.20 22.13 3.21
N THR A 51 28.98 20.99 3.90
CA THR A 51 30.00 20.30 4.68
C THR A 51 31.19 19.88 3.78
N PRO A 52 32.42 19.82 4.32
CA PRO A 52 33.54 20.47 3.64
C PRO A 52 34.24 19.63 2.57
N THR A 53 34.87 20.33 1.63
CA THR A 53 35.81 19.80 0.64
C THR A 53 37.13 19.34 1.25
N THR A 54 37.10 18.30 2.09
CA THR A 54 38.29 17.45 2.28
C THR A 54 38.61 16.78 0.96
N LYS A 55 39.81 17.02 0.40
CA LYS A 55 40.26 16.41 -0.86
C LYS A 55 40.23 14.88 -0.78
N PHE A 56 39.17 14.29 -1.32
CA PHE A 56 39.04 12.84 -1.40
C PHE A 56 40.08 12.26 -2.36
N SER A 57 40.77 11.20 -1.93
CA SER A 57 41.75 10.51 -2.77
C SER A 57 41.05 9.42 -3.58
N CYS A 58 40.67 9.73 -4.81
CA CYS A 58 40.02 8.77 -5.70
C CYS A 58 40.87 7.53 -6.03
N ALA A 59 42.18 7.51 -5.76
CA ALA A 59 43.05 6.38 -6.11
C ALA A 59 42.59 5.03 -5.52
N ARG A 60 42.11 5.01 -4.26
CA ARG A 60 41.59 3.79 -3.62
C ARG A 60 40.22 3.39 -4.17
N ASN A 61 39.34 4.37 -4.34
CA ASN A 61 37.98 4.16 -4.85
C ASN A 61 38.02 3.73 -6.32
N GLN A 62 38.99 4.23 -7.10
CA GLN A 62 39.16 3.87 -8.51
C GLN A 62 39.43 2.36 -8.69
N GLN A 63 40.27 1.76 -7.84
CA GLN A 63 40.46 0.31 -7.86
C GLN A 63 39.15 -0.45 -7.60
N GLN A 64 38.36 -0.02 -6.61
CA GLN A 64 37.08 -0.66 -6.27
C GLN A 64 36.04 -0.48 -7.39
N ILE A 65 36.01 0.70 -8.01
CA ILE A 65 35.22 1.00 -9.21
C ILE A 65 35.63 0.10 -10.38
N ASP A 66 36.93 -0.09 -10.63
CA ASP A 66 37.46 -0.92 -11.72
C ASP A 66 37.25 -2.43 -11.48
N GLU A 67 37.17 -2.86 -10.22
CA GLU A 67 36.68 -4.20 -9.86
C GLU A 67 35.17 -4.35 -10.12
N LYS A 68 34.36 -3.35 -9.75
CA LYS A 68 32.90 -3.32 -9.99
C LYS A 68 32.54 -3.24 -11.48
N ARG A 69 33.34 -2.54 -12.31
CA ARG A 69 33.23 -2.48 -13.79
C ARG A 69 33.42 -3.83 -14.49
N ARG A 70 33.80 -4.90 -13.77
CA ARG A 70 33.84 -6.26 -14.33
C ARG A 70 32.45 -6.90 -14.42
N VAL A 71 31.48 -6.39 -13.66
CA VAL A 71 30.07 -6.82 -13.74
C VAL A 71 29.44 -6.16 -14.96
N VAL A 72 29.32 -6.94 -16.04
CA VAL A 72 28.68 -6.54 -17.30
C VAL A 72 27.45 -7.41 -17.58
N GLY A 73 26.45 -6.88 -18.27
CA GLY A 73 25.25 -7.65 -18.57
C GLY A 73 24.14 -6.85 -19.24
N LYS A 74 23.17 -7.57 -19.78
CA LYS A 74 22.06 -7.00 -20.56
C LYS A 74 20.86 -6.58 -19.72
N GLN A 75 20.74 -7.10 -18.51
CA GLN A 75 19.57 -6.93 -17.64
C GLN A 75 20.07 -6.36 -16.31
N TRP A 76 19.59 -5.16 -15.95
CA TRP A 76 20.02 -4.42 -14.77
C TRP A 76 18.86 -3.93 -13.93
N ILE A 77 18.90 -4.19 -12.64
CA ILE A 77 18.03 -3.56 -11.64
C ILE A 77 18.77 -2.32 -11.13
N VAL A 78 18.07 -1.19 -11.06
CA VAL A 78 18.62 0.08 -10.55
C VAL A 78 17.84 0.50 -9.32
N VAL A 79 18.51 0.57 -8.17
CA VAL A 79 17.93 0.97 -6.88
C VAL A 79 18.72 2.13 -6.28
N THR A 80 18.05 2.98 -5.49
CA THR A 80 18.67 3.92 -4.57
C THR A 80 18.16 3.60 -3.17
N THR A 81 18.99 3.72 -2.14
CA THR A 81 18.59 3.35 -0.76
C THR A 81 19.25 4.23 0.28
N ILE A 82 18.52 4.60 1.33
CA ILE A 82 19.08 5.20 2.55
C ILE A 82 19.26 4.17 3.68
N ASN A 83 18.88 2.92 3.43
CA ASN A 83 18.76 1.85 4.41
C ASN A 83 19.96 0.89 4.38
N PRO A 84 20.19 0.09 5.43
CA PRO A 84 20.94 -1.16 5.30
C PRO A 84 20.26 -2.11 4.31
N PRO A 85 20.94 -3.18 3.85
CA PRO A 85 20.31 -4.24 3.07
C PRO A 85 19.00 -4.71 3.72
N THR A 86 17.91 -4.66 2.96
CA THR A 86 16.58 -5.19 3.31
C THR A 86 16.38 -6.54 2.64
N ASP A 87 15.39 -7.33 3.08
CA ASP A 87 15.03 -8.60 2.45
C ASP A 87 14.65 -8.42 0.96
N ALA A 88 14.00 -7.30 0.61
CA ALA A 88 13.73 -6.92 -0.77
C ALA A 88 15.04 -6.74 -1.57
N MET A 89 16.04 -6.06 -0.99
CA MET A 89 17.35 -5.94 -1.60
C MET A 89 18.08 -7.28 -1.71
N ASP A 90 18.03 -8.14 -0.70
CA ASP A 90 18.62 -9.49 -0.75
C ASP A 90 17.96 -10.35 -1.85
N LEU A 91 16.64 -10.26 -2.05
CA LEU A 91 15.96 -10.92 -3.17
C LEU A 91 16.42 -10.37 -4.53
N LEU A 92 16.46 -9.04 -4.70
CA LEU A 92 16.88 -8.40 -5.95
C LEU A 92 18.37 -8.71 -6.27
N CYS A 93 19.27 -8.60 -5.27
CA CYS A 93 20.71 -8.82 -5.40
C CYS A 93 21.10 -10.30 -5.71
N ASN A 94 20.15 -11.23 -5.59
CA ASN A 94 20.32 -12.65 -5.89
C ASN A 94 19.40 -13.14 -7.04
N LEU A 95 18.71 -12.24 -7.74
CA LEU A 95 17.81 -12.61 -8.83
C LEU A 95 18.58 -13.11 -10.07
N GLU A 96 18.38 -14.38 -10.44
CA GLU A 96 19.07 -15.00 -11.56
C GLU A 96 18.85 -14.24 -12.88
N GLY A 97 19.93 -14.03 -13.63
CA GLY A 97 19.92 -13.34 -14.92
C GLY A 97 19.91 -11.80 -14.86
N TRP A 98 19.79 -11.21 -13.66
CA TRP A 98 19.83 -9.76 -13.46
C TRP A 98 21.08 -9.33 -12.67
N ASN A 99 21.78 -8.32 -13.20
CA ASN A 99 22.74 -7.56 -12.40
C ASN A 99 21.99 -6.48 -11.62
N VAL A 100 22.52 -6.02 -10.49
CA VAL A 100 21.90 -4.95 -9.70
C VAL A 100 22.93 -3.88 -9.37
N VAL A 101 22.56 -2.61 -9.53
CA VAL A 101 23.33 -1.45 -9.06
C VAL A 101 22.52 -0.68 -8.01
N VAL A 102 23.17 -0.39 -6.89
CA VAL A 102 22.58 0.25 -5.72
C VAL A 102 23.31 1.56 -5.47
N VAL A 103 22.62 2.68 -5.69
CA VAL A 103 23.19 4.02 -5.51
C VAL A 103 22.98 4.46 -4.06
N ALA A 104 24.06 4.87 -3.39
CA ALA A 104 24.02 5.41 -2.05
C ALA A 104 23.60 6.89 -2.01
N ASP A 105 23.07 7.31 -0.86
CA ASP A 105 22.96 8.70 -0.43
C ASP A 105 23.76 8.90 0.89
N THR A 106 23.85 10.14 1.35
CA THR A 106 24.45 10.57 2.63
C THR A 106 23.95 9.87 3.88
N LYS A 107 22.75 9.27 3.83
CA LYS A 107 22.15 8.50 4.94
C LYS A 107 22.47 7.00 4.88
N SER A 108 22.91 6.47 3.74
CA SER A 108 23.15 5.04 3.57
C SER A 108 24.33 4.57 4.44
N PRO A 109 24.33 3.31 4.92
CA PRO A 109 25.46 2.74 5.63
C PRO A 109 26.76 2.75 4.79
N LYS A 110 27.85 3.25 5.38
CA LYS A 110 29.18 3.29 4.73
C LYS A 110 29.72 1.91 4.34
N GLN A 111 29.24 0.85 4.99
CA GLN A 111 29.45 -0.53 4.58
C GLN A 111 28.08 -1.10 4.23
N TRP A 112 27.89 -1.40 2.95
CA TRP A 112 26.66 -1.97 2.42
C TRP A 112 27.05 -3.14 1.51
N LYS A 113 26.45 -4.31 1.76
CA LYS A 113 26.73 -5.53 0.98
C LYS A 113 25.53 -6.46 1.04
N SER A 114 25.05 -6.86 -0.13
CA SER A 114 24.00 -7.85 -0.32
C SER A 114 24.27 -8.62 -1.61
N GLY A 115 24.10 -9.94 -1.58
CA GLY A 115 24.24 -10.84 -2.72
C GLY A 115 25.38 -10.50 -3.69
N SER A 116 25.02 -10.30 -4.95
CA SER A 116 25.94 -9.91 -6.04
C SER A 116 25.92 -8.41 -6.40
N CYS A 117 25.22 -7.58 -5.59
CA CYS A 117 24.96 -6.19 -5.90
C CYS A 117 26.21 -5.30 -6.07
N VAL A 118 26.20 -4.46 -7.11
CA VAL A 118 27.14 -3.36 -7.29
C VAL A 118 26.68 -2.15 -6.48
N TYR A 119 27.13 -2.06 -5.23
CA TYR A 119 26.93 -0.86 -4.41
C TYR A 119 27.85 0.28 -4.87
N LEU A 120 27.31 1.48 -5.07
CA LEU A 120 28.07 2.71 -5.37
C LEU A 120 27.96 3.67 -4.20
N SER A 121 28.96 3.66 -3.31
CA SER A 121 29.05 4.59 -2.17
C SER A 121 29.15 6.05 -2.63
N VAL A 122 28.82 7.01 -1.76
CA VAL A 122 28.92 8.45 -2.08
C VAL A 122 30.35 8.81 -2.49
N GLU A 123 31.34 8.23 -1.82
CA GLU A 123 32.76 8.41 -2.06
C GLU A 123 33.21 7.81 -3.43
N GLU A 124 32.57 6.74 -3.90
CA GLU A 124 32.82 6.17 -5.22
C GLU A 124 32.10 6.95 -6.32
N GLN A 125 30.88 7.43 -6.07
CA GLN A 125 30.12 8.28 -6.99
C GLN A 125 30.95 9.52 -7.38
N GLN A 126 31.59 10.17 -6.40
CA GLN A 126 32.50 11.32 -6.60
C GLN A 126 33.74 11.02 -7.47
N CYS A 127 34.06 9.75 -7.70
CA CYS A 127 35.18 9.32 -8.55
C CYS A 127 34.71 8.75 -9.91
N LEU A 128 33.41 8.77 -10.19
CA LEU A 128 32.87 8.47 -11.52
C LEU A 128 33.06 9.67 -12.45
N SER A 129 33.33 9.40 -13.72
CA SER A 129 33.55 10.42 -14.76
C SER A 129 32.23 10.90 -15.36
N TYR A 130 31.21 11.16 -14.53
CA TYR A 130 29.88 11.59 -14.96
C TYR A 130 29.65 13.06 -14.55
N ASP A 131 29.43 13.93 -15.52
CA ASP A 131 29.20 15.37 -15.37
C ASP A 131 28.00 15.70 -14.45
N ILE A 132 27.04 14.76 -14.29
CA ILE A 132 25.93 14.92 -13.34
C ILE A 132 26.33 14.88 -11.86
N VAL A 133 27.43 14.22 -11.51
CA VAL A 133 27.81 13.98 -10.10
C VAL A 133 28.09 15.30 -9.38
N ASP A 134 28.61 16.30 -10.10
CA ASP A 134 28.92 17.65 -9.60
C ASP A 134 27.70 18.46 -9.15
N VAL A 135 26.52 18.18 -9.71
CA VAL A 135 25.32 19.03 -9.58
C VAL A 135 24.10 18.29 -9.04
N ILE A 136 24.11 16.96 -9.04
CA ILE A 136 22.97 16.16 -8.57
C ILE A 136 22.86 16.22 -7.04
N PRO A 137 21.71 16.62 -6.47
CA PRO A 137 21.61 16.83 -5.03
C PRO A 137 21.81 15.54 -4.23
N TYR A 138 22.16 15.70 -2.96
CA TYR A 138 22.07 14.65 -1.94
C TYR A 138 20.70 14.71 -1.25
N ARG A 139 20.33 13.63 -0.57
CA ARG A 139 19.01 13.40 0.06
C ARG A 139 17.88 13.52 -0.96
N ALA A 140 18.13 13.06 -2.18
CA ALA A 140 17.26 13.27 -3.33
C ALA A 140 17.16 12.00 -4.17
N TYR A 141 15.94 11.55 -4.43
CA TYR A 141 15.63 10.39 -5.27
C TYR A 141 16.31 10.46 -6.65
N THR A 142 16.48 11.68 -7.17
CA THR A 142 17.14 11.99 -8.44
C THR A 142 18.52 11.35 -8.58
N ARG A 143 19.26 11.17 -7.47
CA ARG A 143 20.61 10.55 -7.43
C ARG A 143 20.67 9.14 -8.03
N LYS A 144 19.54 8.43 -8.10
CA LYS A 144 19.34 7.14 -8.81
C LYS A 144 19.86 7.14 -10.26
N ASN A 145 19.94 8.32 -10.89
CA ASN A 145 20.56 8.56 -12.19
C ASN A 145 21.94 7.95 -12.41
N ILE A 146 22.77 8.00 -11.38
CA ILE A 146 24.14 7.48 -11.44
C ILE A 146 24.10 5.97 -11.71
N GLY A 147 23.08 5.28 -11.18
CA GLY A 147 22.82 3.87 -11.41
C GLY A 147 22.37 3.55 -12.85
N TYR A 148 21.55 4.40 -13.48
CA TYR A 148 21.23 4.20 -14.91
C TYR A 148 22.49 4.39 -15.75
N LEU A 149 23.24 5.50 -15.59
CA LEU A 149 24.50 5.73 -16.31
C LEU A 149 25.47 4.54 -16.17
N TRP A 150 25.61 4.04 -14.94
CA TRP A 150 26.39 2.84 -14.65
C TRP A 150 25.90 1.62 -15.42
N ALA A 151 24.61 1.25 -15.27
CA ALA A 151 24.02 0.09 -15.93
C ALA A 151 24.19 0.14 -17.45
N ILE A 152 23.92 1.30 -18.06
CA ILE A 152 24.10 1.55 -19.49
C ILE A 152 25.56 1.41 -19.92
N GLN A 153 26.51 1.96 -19.14
CA GLN A 153 27.94 1.78 -19.40
C GLN A 153 28.38 0.31 -19.29
N GLN A 154 27.74 -0.47 -18.43
CA GLN A 154 27.97 -1.93 -18.28
C GLN A 154 27.17 -2.80 -19.27
N GLY A 155 26.55 -2.19 -20.30
CA GLY A 155 25.91 -2.89 -21.40
C GLY A 155 24.41 -3.20 -21.23
N ALA A 156 23.72 -2.54 -20.31
CA ALA A 156 22.28 -2.72 -20.11
C ALA A 156 21.49 -2.51 -21.41
N THR A 157 20.70 -3.51 -21.78
CA THR A 157 19.65 -3.39 -22.80
C THR A 157 18.26 -3.36 -22.17
N LYS A 158 18.04 -4.02 -21.03
CA LYS A 158 16.81 -3.96 -20.22
C LYS A 158 17.19 -3.40 -18.85
N ILE A 159 16.40 -2.46 -18.34
CA ILE A 159 16.49 -1.94 -16.98
C ILE A 159 15.20 -2.32 -16.24
N PHE A 160 15.30 -2.57 -14.94
CA PHE A 160 14.19 -2.66 -14.00
C PHE A 160 14.38 -1.58 -12.95
N ASP A 161 13.49 -0.59 -12.95
CA ASP A 161 13.47 0.49 -12.00
C ASP A 161 12.60 0.08 -10.82
N THR A 162 13.20 -0.03 -9.63
CA THR A 162 12.49 -0.32 -8.38
C THR A 162 13.17 0.33 -7.20
N ASP A 163 12.40 0.54 -6.14
CA ASP A 163 12.85 1.04 -4.84
C ASP A 163 13.13 -0.14 -3.90
N ASP A 164 13.80 0.13 -2.78
CA ASP A 164 14.25 -0.87 -1.79
C ASP A 164 13.14 -1.39 -0.86
N ASP A 165 11.90 -0.95 -1.09
CA ASP A 165 10.66 -1.28 -0.37
C ASP A 165 9.58 -2.00 -1.22
N ASN A 166 9.88 -2.33 -2.50
CA ASN A 166 8.98 -3.12 -3.34
C ASN A 166 9.42 -4.60 -3.39
N LEU A 167 8.56 -5.51 -2.96
CA LEU A 167 8.79 -6.96 -3.08
C LEU A 167 8.23 -7.48 -4.42
N PRO A 168 9.05 -8.11 -5.28
CA PRO A 168 8.55 -8.75 -6.49
C PRO A 168 7.64 -9.94 -6.17
N THR A 169 6.43 -9.98 -6.76
CA THR A 169 5.44 -11.05 -6.51
C THR A 169 5.73 -12.35 -7.27
N GLY A 170 6.87 -12.45 -7.95
CA GLY A 170 7.29 -13.65 -8.68
C GLY A 170 8.71 -13.54 -9.24
N LYS A 171 9.22 -14.64 -9.81
CA LYS A 171 10.57 -14.70 -10.41
C LYS A 171 10.69 -13.90 -11.70
N ASP A 172 9.60 -13.81 -12.46
CA ASP A 172 9.56 -13.12 -13.75
C ASP A 172 9.17 -11.64 -13.57
N ILE A 173 10.15 -10.81 -13.19
CA ILE A 173 10.01 -9.34 -13.10
C ILE A 173 9.90 -8.64 -14.47
N PHE A 174 9.37 -9.33 -15.49
CA PHE A 174 9.42 -8.89 -16.87
C PHE A 174 8.38 -9.57 -17.77
N VAL A 175 7.60 -8.78 -18.52
CA VAL A 175 6.59 -9.29 -19.47
C VAL A 175 7.02 -9.06 -20.93
N GLU A 176 7.20 -10.14 -21.68
CA GLU A 176 7.38 -10.07 -23.15
C GLU A 176 6.01 -9.95 -23.84
N SER A 177 5.76 -8.79 -24.47
CA SER A 177 4.47 -8.40 -25.07
C SER A 177 4.25 -9.07 -26.45
N PRO A 178 3.01 -9.30 -26.94
CA PRO A 178 2.16 -8.18 -27.37
C PRO A 178 0.62 -8.27 -27.17
N THR A 179 0.03 -9.35 -26.63
CA THR A 179 -1.45 -9.59 -26.62
C THR A 179 -1.94 -10.33 -25.37
N GLY A 180 -2.18 -9.63 -24.25
CA GLY A 180 -2.91 -10.19 -23.10
C GLY A 180 -2.55 -9.67 -21.71
N GLY A 181 -1.29 -9.28 -21.47
CA GLY A 181 -0.82 -8.87 -20.13
C GLY A 181 -0.52 -7.38 -19.93
N VAL A 182 -0.53 -6.59 -21.00
CA VAL A 182 -0.09 -5.18 -20.97
C VAL A 182 -0.95 -4.31 -21.88
N VAL A 183 -1.32 -3.11 -21.42
CA VAL A 183 -2.20 -2.20 -22.16
C VAL A 183 -1.46 -0.91 -22.48
N GLY A 184 -1.25 -0.65 -23.77
CA GLY A 184 -0.63 0.59 -24.27
C GLY A 184 -1.67 1.67 -24.54
N TYR A 185 -1.39 2.90 -24.09
CA TYR A 185 -2.26 4.07 -24.33
C TYR A 185 -1.49 5.23 -24.94
N ARG A 186 -2.07 5.84 -25.98
CA ARG A 186 -1.50 6.98 -26.72
C ARG A 186 -2.62 7.95 -27.15
N SER A 187 -3.18 8.69 -26.18
CA SER A 187 -4.26 9.65 -26.50
C SER A 187 -3.76 10.77 -27.42
N GLY A 188 -4.54 11.04 -28.46
CA GLY A 188 -4.42 12.20 -29.36
C GLY A 188 -5.79 12.72 -29.77
N GLY A 189 -6.82 12.44 -28.98
CA GLY A 189 -8.23 12.70 -29.28
C GLY A 189 -8.71 14.08 -28.83
N THR A 190 -9.81 14.55 -29.44
CA THR A 190 -10.46 15.84 -29.11
C THR A 190 -11.35 15.80 -27.86
N THR A 191 -11.45 14.66 -27.17
CA THR A 191 -12.28 14.48 -25.96
C THR A 191 -11.47 13.77 -24.87
N GLY A 192 -10.96 14.57 -23.93
CA GLY A 192 -10.07 14.14 -22.84
C GLY A 192 -8.61 13.97 -23.27
N LYS A 193 -7.74 14.84 -22.76
CA LYS A 193 -6.30 14.81 -23.04
C LYS A 193 -5.56 13.81 -22.13
N SER A 194 -6.18 13.43 -21.01
CA SER A 194 -5.73 12.36 -20.13
C SER A 194 -6.64 11.11 -20.19
N VAL A 195 -6.11 9.99 -19.72
CA VAL A 195 -6.79 8.69 -19.58
C VAL A 195 -6.54 8.17 -18.16
N ASN A 196 -7.61 7.89 -17.41
CA ASN A 196 -7.47 7.22 -16.12
C ASN A 196 -7.17 5.74 -16.36
N ILE A 197 -5.94 5.31 -16.06
CA ILE A 197 -5.51 3.94 -16.29
C ILE A 197 -6.20 2.92 -15.37
N TYR A 198 -6.56 3.32 -14.14
CA TYR A 198 -7.20 2.42 -13.18
C TYR A 198 -8.62 2.00 -13.62
N SER A 199 -9.29 2.84 -14.41
CA SER A 199 -10.53 2.47 -15.11
C SER A 199 -10.38 1.21 -15.95
N HIS A 200 -9.22 0.98 -16.60
CA HIS A 200 -8.99 -0.22 -17.40
C HIS A 200 -9.00 -1.49 -16.53
N PHE A 201 -8.41 -1.40 -15.33
CA PHE A 201 -8.29 -2.50 -14.37
C PHE A 201 -9.54 -2.60 -13.46
N GLY A 202 -10.69 -2.14 -13.93
CA GLY A 202 -11.98 -2.28 -13.23
C GLY A 202 -12.20 -1.29 -12.08
N ARG A 203 -11.34 -0.27 -11.92
CA ARG A 203 -11.41 0.72 -10.84
C ARG A 203 -11.53 2.17 -11.36
N PRO A 204 -12.67 2.55 -12.00
CA PRO A 204 -12.92 3.92 -12.46
C PRO A 204 -13.25 4.90 -11.32
N ASP A 205 -13.45 4.39 -10.11
CA ASP A 205 -13.70 5.12 -8.87
C ASP A 205 -12.45 5.77 -8.27
N ILE A 206 -11.25 5.39 -8.73
CA ILE A 206 -9.95 5.88 -8.26
C ILE A 206 -9.11 6.36 -9.44
N TRP A 207 -8.14 7.26 -9.23
CA TRP A 207 -7.26 7.80 -10.27
C TRP A 207 -5.79 7.83 -9.82
N PRO A 208 -4.81 7.69 -10.73
CA PRO A 208 -3.39 7.75 -10.37
C PRO A 208 -3.01 9.15 -9.87
N ARG A 209 -2.02 9.23 -8.98
CA ARG A 209 -1.56 10.50 -8.40
C ARG A 209 -1.20 11.48 -9.51
N GLY A 210 -1.76 12.69 -9.43
CA GLY A 210 -1.54 13.75 -10.41
C GLY A 210 -2.16 13.50 -11.78
N PHE A 211 -3.19 12.65 -11.86
CA PHE A 211 -4.22 12.76 -12.87
C PHE A 211 -4.87 14.16 -12.82
N PRO A 212 -5.25 14.80 -13.95
CA PRO A 212 -5.81 16.15 -13.91
C PRO A 212 -7.16 16.15 -13.21
N LEU A 213 -7.33 16.99 -12.19
CA LEU A 213 -8.56 17.01 -11.39
C LEU A 213 -9.79 17.39 -12.23
N ASP A 214 -9.61 18.26 -13.24
CA ASP A 214 -10.66 18.66 -14.20
C ASP A 214 -11.14 17.51 -15.10
N ASP A 215 -10.30 16.48 -15.31
CA ASP A 215 -10.60 15.30 -16.12
C ASP A 215 -11.21 14.13 -15.30
N ILE A 216 -11.40 14.30 -13.97
CA ILE A 216 -12.03 13.29 -13.10
C ILE A 216 -13.54 13.22 -13.39
N ASP A 217 -13.96 12.20 -14.15
CA ASP A 217 -15.37 11.84 -14.31
C ASP A 217 -15.56 10.33 -14.15
N ILE A 218 -16.04 9.93 -12.96
CA ILE A 218 -16.39 8.55 -12.60
C ILE A 218 -17.48 7.97 -13.52
N ARG A 219 -18.24 8.83 -14.22
CA ARG A 219 -19.28 8.41 -15.18
C ARG A 219 -18.76 8.30 -16.61
N ARG A 220 -17.52 8.70 -16.88
CA ARG A 220 -16.91 8.57 -18.21
C ARG A 220 -16.78 7.09 -18.53
N PRO A 221 -17.29 6.61 -19.68
CA PRO A 221 -17.23 5.20 -20.01
C PRO A 221 -15.77 4.73 -20.10
N VAL A 222 -15.51 3.53 -19.57
CA VAL A 222 -14.19 2.89 -19.65
C VAL A 222 -13.90 2.56 -21.12
N SER A 223 -12.94 3.25 -21.73
CA SER A 223 -12.40 2.91 -23.05
C SER A 223 -11.63 1.57 -22.98
N TYR A 224 -12.36 0.48 -23.19
CA TYR A 224 -11.80 -0.86 -23.41
C TYR A 224 -11.81 -1.19 -24.90
N MET A 225 -10.64 -1.40 -25.50
CA MET A 225 -10.54 -1.95 -26.85
C MET A 225 -10.90 -3.43 -26.83
N ARG A 226 -12.20 -3.73 -27.05
CA ARG A 226 -12.77 -5.09 -26.99
C ARG A 226 -12.11 -6.10 -27.93
N GLU A 227 -11.45 -5.61 -28.97
CA GLU A 227 -11.01 -6.37 -30.13
C GLU A 227 -9.49 -6.26 -30.41
N TYR A 228 -8.67 -5.86 -29.42
CA TYR A 228 -7.22 -5.68 -29.65
C TYR A 228 -6.54 -6.96 -30.21
N ASP A 229 -6.90 -8.15 -29.71
CA ASP A 229 -6.34 -9.41 -30.20
C ASP A 229 -6.81 -9.78 -31.62
N SER A 230 -8.02 -9.35 -31.99
CA SER A 230 -8.62 -9.51 -33.33
C SER A 230 -8.26 -8.41 -34.33
N LEU A 231 -7.43 -7.43 -33.95
CA LEU A 231 -6.81 -6.50 -34.89
C LEU A 231 -5.88 -7.22 -35.87
N THR A 232 -5.75 -6.68 -37.09
CA THR A 232 -4.67 -7.12 -38.00
C THR A 232 -3.31 -6.67 -37.47
N GLU A 233 -2.23 -7.34 -37.88
CA GLU A 233 -0.88 -7.00 -37.42
C GLU A 233 -0.46 -5.57 -37.82
N GLU A 234 -0.98 -5.03 -38.94
CA GLU A 234 -0.79 -3.62 -39.32
C GLU A 234 -1.53 -2.66 -38.38
N ALA A 235 -2.71 -3.05 -37.88
CA ALA A 235 -3.47 -2.27 -36.92
C ALA A 235 -2.84 -2.36 -35.51
N LYS A 236 -2.39 -3.55 -35.08
CA LYS A 236 -1.60 -3.72 -33.84
C LYS A 236 -0.32 -2.89 -33.90
N GLY A 237 0.44 -2.95 -34.99
CA GLY A 237 1.65 -2.13 -35.15
C GLY A 237 1.41 -0.61 -35.17
N ALA A 238 0.19 -0.16 -35.47
CA ALA A 238 -0.19 1.26 -35.45
C ALA A 238 -0.83 1.71 -34.12
N LEU A 239 -1.41 0.80 -33.34
CA LEU A 239 -2.11 1.06 -32.08
C LEU A 239 -1.27 0.72 -30.84
N ALA A 240 -0.44 -0.32 -30.93
CA ALA A 240 0.57 -0.74 -29.95
C ALA A 240 1.99 -0.65 -30.56
N PRO A 241 2.53 0.57 -30.76
CA PRO A 241 3.95 0.74 -31.09
C PRO A 241 4.83 0.17 -29.95
N PRO A 242 6.10 -0.16 -30.21
CA PRO A 242 6.96 -0.87 -29.26
C PRO A 242 6.94 -0.25 -27.86
N MET A 243 6.72 -1.11 -26.86
CA MET A 243 6.54 -0.73 -25.46
C MET A 243 7.90 -0.45 -24.81
N LEU A 244 8.45 0.73 -25.07
CA LEU A 244 9.76 1.14 -24.57
C LEU A 244 9.75 1.30 -23.04
N ILE A 245 8.58 1.55 -22.45
CA ILE A 245 8.35 1.56 -21.01
C ILE A 245 7.11 0.71 -20.70
N GLN A 246 7.23 -0.19 -19.74
CA GLN A 246 6.13 -0.88 -19.09
C GLN A 246 6.06 -0.41 -17.64
N GLN A 247 4.88 -0.15 -17.10
CA GLN A 247 4.68 0.17 -15.69
C GLN A 247 3.90 -0.95 -15.01
N GLY A 248 4.47 -1.49 -13.94
CA GLY A 248 3.78 -2.39 -13.04
C GLY A 248 2.78 -1.62 -12.18
N LEU A 249 1.59 -2.17 -11.99
CA LEU A 249 0.76 -1.76 -10.86
C LEU A 249 1.38 -2.27 -9.55
N ALA A 250 1.00 -1.63 -8.44
CA ALA A 250 1.19 -2.15 -7.10
C ALA A 250 -0.17 -2.67 -6.60
N ASP A 251 -0.17 -3.79 -5.89
CA ASP A 251 -1.36 -4.27 -5.21
C ASP A 251 -1.53 -3.60 -3.83
N LEU A 252 -2.68 -3.82 -3.19
CA LEU A 252 -3.05 -3.38 -1.83
C LEU A 252 -3.19 -1.87 -1.57
N ASP A 253 -2.22 -1.03 -1.97
CA ASP A 253 -2.26 0.43 -1.80
C ASP A 253 -1.77 1.17 -3.07
N PRO A 254 -2.67 1.46 -4.03
CA PRO A 254 -2.31 2.09 -5.31
C PRO A 254 -1.80 3.54 -5.12
N ASP A 255 -0.96 4.00 -6.05
CA ASP A 255 -0.37 5.35 -5.98
C ASP A 255 -1.38 6.45 -6.39
N VAL A 256 -2.31 6.73 -5.48
CA VAL A 256 -3.31 7.81 -5.53
C VAL A 256 -2.83 9.08 -4.81
N ASP A 257 -3.45 10.22 -5.12
CA ASP A 257 -3.11 11.53 -4.55
C ASP A 257 -3.71 11.82 -3.16
N ALA A 258 -3.20 12.87 -2.52
CA ALA A 258 -3.65 13.28 -1.20
C ALA A 258 -5.12 13.74 -1.18
N ILE A 259 -5.65 14.34 -2.26
CA ILE A 259 -7.09 14.68 -2.35
C ILE A 259 -7.94 13.42 -2.27
N PHE A 260 -7.60 12.37 -3.03
CA PHE A 260 -8.28 11.08 -2.96
C PHE A 260 -8.21 10.51 -1.52
N ARG A 261 -7.01 10.45 -0.93
CA ARG A 261 -6.80 9.92 0.44
C ARG A 261 -7.52 10.73 1.53
N LEU A 262 -7.68 12.04 1.35
CA LEU A 262 -8.38 12.91 2.31
C LEU A 262 -9.91 12.90 2.14
N THR A 263 -10.42 12.59 0.95
CA THR A 263 -11.87 12.62 0.64
C THR A 263 -12.56 11.26 0.79
N GLN A 264 -11.84 10.15 0.65
CA GLN A 264 -12.39 8.81 0.89
C GLN A 264 -12.43 8.48 2.39
N VAL A 265 -13.53 8.84 3.05
CA VAL A 265 -13.81 8.55 4.47
C VAL A 265 -13.98 7.03 4.75
N ARG A 266 -14.06 6.21 3.70
CA ARG A 266 -13.94 4.75 3.75
C ARG A 266 -12.71 4.34 2.96
N GLU A 267 -11.88 3.50 3.58
CA GLU A 267 -10.72 2.85 2.97
C GLU A 267 -9.71 3.82 2.33
N LEU A 268 -8.84 4.39 3.18
CA LEU A 268 -7.38 4.22 3.09
C LEU A 268 -6.78 4.47 4.49
N LYS A 269 -5.69 3.78 4.83
CA LYS A 269 -5.21 3.61 6.22
C LYS A 269 -4.57 4.89 6.79
N HIS A 270 -4.65 5.09 8.10
CA HIS A 270 -3.93 6.16 8.81
C HIS A 270 -2.51 5.71 9.21
N VAL A 271 -1.48 6.35 8.65
CA VAL A 271 -0.11 6.48 9.23
C VAL A 271 0.38 7.93 8.94
N LYS A 272 1.60 8.33 9.36
CA LYS A 272 1.97 9.75 9.55
C LYS A 272 3.42 10.10 9.09
N PHE A 273 3.61 11.25 8.42
CA PHE A 273 4.86 11.93 7.97
C PHE A 273 5.72 11.17 6.92
N LEU A 274 6.17 11.65 5.73
CA LEU A 274 6.20 12.91 4.93
C LEU A 274 6.56 12.56 3.44
N SER A 275 6.48 13.47 2.43
CA SER A 275 7.53 13.70 1.39
C SER A 275 7.26 14.81 0.33
N PHE A 276 8.34 15.25 -0.35
CA PHE A 276 8.37 16.20 -1.48
C PHE A 276 7.94 15.54 -2.83
N ARG A 277 6.70 15.76 -3.33
CA ARG A 277 6.08 14.86 -4.35
C ARG A 277 5.85 15.36 -5.78
N VAL A 278 5.86 16.68 -6.08
CA VAL A 278 5.49 17.21 -7.43
C VAL A 278 6.18 16.48 -8.58
N CYS A 279 7.47 16.25 -8.35
CA CYS A 279 8.47 16.08 -9.38
C CYS A 279 8.40 14.69 -10.01
N ASP A 280 7.95 13.68 -9.26
CA ASP A 280 7.98 12.27 -9.66
C ASP A 280 6.91 11.96 -10.73
N ILE A 281 5.85 12.78 -10.81
CA ILE A 281 4.65 12.53 -11.61
C ILE A 281 4.74 13.16 -12.98
N TRP A 282 5.04 14.47 -13.04
CA TRP A 282 5.10 15.22 -14.29
C TRP A 282 6.14 14.66 -15.26
N ARG A 283 7.15 13.94 -14.75
CA ARG A 283 8.06 13.10 -15.53
C ARG A 283 7.33 12.20 -16.52
N GLY A 284 6.34 11.42 -16.06
CA GLY A 284 5.59 10.50 -16.92
C GLY A 284 4.98 11.19 -18.14
N TYR A 285 4.39 12.38 -17.97
CA TYR A 285 3.80 13.14 -19.06
C TYR A 285 4.83 13.64 -20.10
N TRP A 286 5.96 14.22 -19.67
CA TRP A 286 6.94 14.73 -20.64
C TRP A 286 7.83 13.62 -21.25
N VAL A 287 8.08 12.52 -20.51
CA VAL A 287 8.55 11.25 -21.08
C VAL A 287 7.62 10.81 -22.20
N GLN A 288 6.32 10.69 -21.94
CA GLN A 288 5.34 10.20 -22.91
C GLN A 288 5.29 11.08 -24.16
N ARG A 289 5.42 12.41 -24.01
CA ARG A 289 5.53 13.33 -25.15
C ARG A 289 6.75 13.03 -26.03
N LEU A 290 7.90 12.67 -25.45
CA LEU A 290 9.11 12.31 -26.20
C LEU A 290 9.08 10.87 -26.74
N LEU A 291 8.40 9.93 -26.08
CA LEU A 291 8.13 8.59 -26.62
C LEU A 291 7.42 8.68 -27.98
N TRP A 292 6.52 9.64 -28.16
CA TRP A 292 5.85 9.84 -29.43
C TRP A 292 6.81 10.21 -30.56
N ASP A 293 7.86 10.98 -30.27
CA ASP A 293 8.86 11.40 -31.26
C ASP A 293 9.78 10.25 -31.70
N VAL A 294 9.76 9.09 -31.02
CA VAL A 294 10.52 7.89 -31.40
C VAL A 294 9.63 6.72 -31.83
N ASP A 295 8.31 6.95 -31.87
CA ASP A 295 7.29 5.95 -32.13
C ASP A 295 7.31 4.79 -31.12
N GLY A 296 7.43 5.13 -29.83
CA GLY A 296 7.29 4.22 -28.70
C GLY A 296 5.98 4.44 -27.93
N SER A 297 5.60 3.45 -27.13
CA SER A 297 4.50 3.53 -26.16
C SER A 297 4.98 3.37 -24.71
N LEU A 298 4.16 3.90 -23.80
CA LEU A 298 4.03 3.42 -22.42
C LEU A 298 2.87 2.43 -22.39
N GLY A 299 2.98 1.37 -21.59
CA GLY A 299 1.80 0.60 -21.21
C GLY A 299 1.93 -0.02 -19.83
N PHE A 300 0.80 -0.56 -19.36
CA PHE A 300 0.62 -0.95 -17.96
C PHE A 300 0.30 -2.43 -17.84
N THR A 301 0.97 -3.12 -16.92
CA THR A 301 0.73 -4.53 -16.58
C THR A 301 -0.23 -4.66 -15.40
N LYS A 302 -0.66 -5.88 -15.08
CA LYS A 302 -1.18 -6.24 -13.75
C LYS A 302 -0.20 -5.90 -12.61
N PRO A 303 -0.59 -5.99 -11.33
CA PRO A 303 0.36 -5.86 -10.22
C PRO A 303 1.58 -6.77 -10.35
N THR A 304 2.76 -6.22 -10.14
CA THR A 304 4.06 -6.95 -10.22
C THR A 304 4.89 -6.84 -8.94
N VAL A 305 4.48 -5.99 -8.01
CA VAL A 305 5.09 -5.83 -6.70
C VAL A 305 4.05 -5.65 -5.61
N ASP A 306 4.36 -6.20 -4.44
CA ASP A 306 3.75 -5.80 -3.18
C ASP A 306 4.58 -4.64 -2.63
N GLN A 307 3.93 -3.49 -2.42
CA GLN A 307 4.64 -2.29 -1.97
C GLN A 307 4.54 -2.11 -0.46
N ILE A 308 5.67 -2.15 0.24
CA ILE A 308 5.75 -1.85 1.67
C ILE A 308 5.87 -0.33 1.83
N ARG A 309 4.72 0.36 1.92
CA ARG A 309 4.69 1.82 2.03
C ARG A 309 5.30 2.33 3.32
N ASN A 310 6.33 3.17 3.18
CA ASN A 310 6.74 4.12 4.20
C ASN A 310 5.57 5.05 4.60
N ALA A 311 5.51 5.43 5.88
CA ALA A 311 4.49 6.36 6.40
C ALA A 311 4.57 7.75 5.73
N HIS A 312 3.44 8.46 5.66
CA HIS A 312 3.26 9.72 4.93
C HIS A 312 2.28 10.66 5.67
N ASN A 313 2.30 11.99 5.45
CA ASN A 313 1.30 12.91 6.04
C ASN A 313 0.46 13.54 4.93
N TYR A 314 -0.77 13.05 4.72
CA TYR A 314 -1.62 13.49 3.62
C TYR A 314 -1.94 14.99 3.61
N LEU A 315 -1.86 15.70 4.74
CA LEU A 315 -2.01 17.17 4.76
C LEU A 315 -0.74 17.93 4.36
N ASP A 316 0.44 17.33 4.52
CA ASP A 316 1.70 17.89 3.98
C ASP A 316 1.87 17.46 2.53
N ASP A 317 1.58 16.20 2.20
CA ASP A 317 1.52 15.70 0.83
C ASP A 317 0.55 16.54 -0.02
N TYR A 318 -0.62 16.92 0.50
CA TYR A 318 -1.54 17.85 -0.18
C TYR A 318 -0.91 19.23 -0.47
N LYS A 319 -0.12 19.79 0.47
CA LYS A 319 0.58 21.07 0.26
C LYS A 319 1.68 20.92 -0.78
N ASP A 320 2.43 19.84 -0.70
CA ASP A 320 3.53 19.52 -1.60
C ASP A 320 3.00 19.13 -3.00
N GLU A 321 1.76 18.63 -3.12
CA GLU A 321 1.09 18.31 -4.39
C GLU A 321 0.31 19.49 -5.00
N LEU A 322 0.24 20.67 -4.35
CA LEU A 322 -0.54 21.84 -4.83
C LEU A 322 -0.24 22.24 -6.27
N GLN A 323 1.03 22.19 -6.69
CA GLN A 323 1.40 22.52 -8.07
C GLN A 323 0.83 21.51 -9.08
N ILE A 324 0.82 20.22 -8.71
CA ILE A 324 0.23 19.16 -9.55
C ILE A 324 -1.26 19.43 -9.74
N TYR A 325 -1.99 19.70 -8.66
CA TYR A 325 -3.43 19.98 -8.72
C TYR A 325 -3.76 21.22 -9.53
N ALA A 326 -2.95 22.28 -9.43
CA ALA A 326 -3.21 23.55 -10.10
C ALA A 326 -2.78 23.59 -11.57
N GLU A 327 -1.71 22.87 -11.94
CA GLU A 327 -1.04 23.09 -13.22
C GLU A 327 -0.98 21.87 -14.16
N THR A 328 -1.39 20.66 -13.74
CA THR A 328 -1.30 19.47 -14.61
C THR A 328 -2.07 19.64 -15.92
N THR A 329 -3.29 20.22 -15.89
CA THR A 329 -4.07 20.50 -17.11
C THR A 329 -3.30 21.44 -18.06
N LYS A 330 -2.73 22.53 -17.52
CA LYS A 330 -1.86 23.50 -18.26
C LYS A 330 -0.60 22.82 -18.81
N PHE A 331 -0.02 21.88 -18.07
CA PHE A 331 1.19 21.16 -18.44
C PHE A 331 0.95 20.15 -19.58
N ILE A 332 -0.14 19.37 -19.52
CA ILE A 332 -0.55 18.46 -20.60
C ILE A 332 -0.86 19.26 -21.89
N ASP A 333 -1.48 20.43 -21.77
CA ASP A 333 -1.76 21.33 -22.89
C ASP A 333 -0.49 21.86 -23.56
N PHE A 334 0.48 22.29 -22.75
CA PHE A 334 1.81 22.66 -23.23
C PHE A 334 2.49 21.48 -23.93
N LEU A 335 2.56 20.30 -23.33
CA LEU A 335 3.21 19.12 -23.91
C LEU A 335 2.56 18.68 -25.22
N SER A 336 1.23 18.71 -25.28
CA SER A 336 0.45 18.32 -26.46
C SER A 336 0.65 19.26 -27.65
N SER A 337 0.86 20.56 -27.37
CA SER A 337 1.11 21.59 -28.39
C SER A 337 2.61 21.79 -28.71
N TRP A 338 3.52 21.37 -27.84
CA TRP A 338 4.96 21.49 -28.03
C TRP A 338 5.44 20.75 -29.28
N THR A 339 6.29 21.41 -30.06
CA THR A 339 6.96 20.83 -31.23
C THR A 339 8.41 21.31 -31.31
N SER A 340 9.25 20.54 -32.00
CA SER A 340 10.63 20.93 -32.32
C SER A 340 10.96 20.56 -33.77
N SER A 341 11.79 21.37 -34.41
CA SER A 341 12.32 21.13 -35.75
C SER A 341 13.48 20.12 -35.78
N SER A 342 14.09 19.83 -34.64
CA SER A 342 15.23 18.91 -34.55
C SER A 342 14.85 17.46 -34.86
N THR A 343 15.71 16.78 -35.61
CA THR A 343 15.65 15.34 -35.93
C THR A 343 16.48 14.47 -34.96
N ARG A 344 17.13 15.10 -33.98
CA ARG A 344 17.98 14.49 -32.94
C ARG A 344 17.24 14.47 -31.60
N LEU A 345 17.04 13.29 -31.00
CA LEU A 345 16.28 13.18 -29.74
C LEU A 345 17.00 13.90 -28.60
N GLU A 346 18.32 13.79 -28.52
CA GLU A 346 19.16 14.46 -27.53
C GLU A 346 18.94 15.98 -27.51
N THR A 347 18.79 16.61 -28.68
CA THR A 347 18.48 18.04 -28.79
C THR A 347 17.03 18.33 -28.39
N ARG A 348 16.09 17.43 -28.73
CA ARG A 348 14.67 17.58 -28.38
C ARG A 348 14.43 17.50 -26.87
N ILE A 349 15.14 16.61 -26.17
CA ILE A 349 15.13 16.51 -24.70
C ILE A 349 15.54 17.85 -24.08
N VAL A 350 16.71 18.37 -24.47
CA VAL A 350 17.22 19.65 -23.95
C VAL A 350 16.29 20.81 -24.29
N SER A 351 15.80 20.91 -25.54
CA SER A 351 14.87 21.97 -25.94
C SER A 351 13.53 21.89 -25.21
N LEU A 352 13.00 20.69 -24.93
CA LEU A 352 11.77 20.54 -24.16
C LEU A 352 11.95 21.01 -22.71
N MET A 353 13.07 20.64 -22.08
CA MET A 353 13.42 21.13 -20.74
C MET A 353 13.61 22.66 -20.71
N GLU A 354 14.27 23.24 -21.71
CA GLU A 354 14.41 24.69 -21.86
C GLU A 354 13.05 25.40 -22.03
N GLU A 355 12.13 24.84 -22.82
CA GLU A 355 10.77 25.39 -22.95
C GLU A 355 9.94 25.21 -21.67
N MET A 356 10.06 24.07 -20.98
CA MET A 356 9.40 23.85 -19.68
C MET A 356 9.87 24.86 -18.62
N ALA A 357 11.17 25.19 -18.61
CA ALA A 357 11.72 26.21 -17.72
C ALA A 357 11.21 27.64 -18.05
N LYS A 358 11.06 27.97 -19.34
CA LYS A 358 10.46 29.25 -19.77
C LYS A 358 8.98 29.40 -19.38
N HIS A 359 8.26 28.28 -19.24
CA HIS A 359 6.87 28.25 -18.80
C HIS A 359 6.72 28.02 -17.28
N GLU A 360 7.83 28.10 -16.54
CA GLU A 360 7.92 28.00 -15.07
C GLU A 360 7.50 26.64 -14.48
N PHE A 361 7.39 25.58 -15.31
CA PHE A 361 7.13 24.22 -14.84
C PHE A 361 8.34 23.58 -14.13
N ILE A 362 9.57 24.00 -14.49
CA ILE A 362 10.83 23.55 -13.88
C ILE A 362 11.83 24.72 -13.77
N GLY A 363 12.94 24.54 -13.05
CA GLY A 363 13.96 25.57 -12.86
C GLY A 363 15.16 25.47 -13.82
N PRO A 364 16.02 26.53 -13.86
CA PRO A 364 17.24 26.53 -14.69
C PRO A 364 18.28 25.48 -14.27
N ALA A 365 18.36 25.14 -12.99
CA ALA A 365 19.26 24.09 -12.48
C ALA A 365 18.93 22.72 -13.08
N ASP A 366 17.65 22.50 -13.36
CA ASP A 366 17.14 21.26 -13.92
C ASP A 366 17.46 21.18 -15.42
N VAL A 367 17.51 22.32 -16.10
CA VAL A 367 18.04 22.42 -17.47
C VAL A 367 19.56 22.20 -17.54
N ASP A 368 20.33 22.61 -16.53
CA ASP A 368 21.77 22.34 -16.50
C ASP A 368 22.06 20.85 -16.30
N LEU A 369 21.41 20.23 -15.31
CA LEU A 369 21.48 18.79 -15.12
C LEU A 369 20.92 18.06 -16.38
N ALA A 370 19.81 18.51 -16.98
CA ALA A 370 19.26 18.02 -18.28
C ALA A 370 20.34 17.86 -19.35
N LYS A 371 21.20 18.89 -19.49
CA LYS A 371 22.30 18.93 -20.46
C LYS A 371 23.45 18.01 -20.10
N ARG A 372 23.90 18.03 -18.84
CA ARG A 372 25.04 17.24 -18.35
C ARG A 372 24.86 15.74 -18.55
N TRP A 373 23.68 15.19 -18.30
CA TRP A 373 23.48 13.77 -18.56
C TRP A 373 23.29 13.44 -20.04
N VAL A 374 22.67 14.33 -20.83
CA VAL A 374 22.63 14.12 -22.28
C VAL A 374 24.05 14.06 -22.85
N GLN A 375 25.00 14.77 -22.23
CA GLN A 375 26.43 14.62 -22.46
C GLN A 375 27.00 13.30 -21.88
N ASP A 376 26.73 12.95 -20.62
CA ASP A 376 27.18 11.68 -20.02
C ASP A 376 26.74 10.44 -20.79
N LEU A 377 25.51 10.46 -21.33
CA LEU A 377 25.03 9.42 -22.24
C LEU A 377 25.92 9.25 -23.46
N GLN A 378 26.29 10.36 -24.09
CA GLN A 378 27.19 10.33 -25.24
C GLN A 378 28.57 9.84 -24.80
N ASN A 379 29.04 10.25 -23.61
CA ASN A 379 30.31 9.84 -23.02
C ASN A 379 30.36 8.32 -22.72
N VAL A 380 29.27 7.73 -22.20
CA VAL A 380 29.16 6.27 -21.97
C VAL A 380 28.78 5.48 -23.24
N GLY A 381 28.72 6.13 -24.41
CA GLY A 381 28.53 5.49 -25.71
C GLY A 381 27.08 5.17 -26.08
N TYR A 382 26.10 5.81 -25.44
CA TYR A 382 24.69 5.61 -25.78
C TYR A 382 24.32 6.18 -27.16
N VAL A 383 23.55 5.40 -27.92
CA VAL A 383 23.01 5.77 -29.23
C VAL A 383 21.54 6.16 -29.11
N PHE A 384 21.25 7.45 -29.28
CA PHE A 384 19.88 7.98 -29.30
C PHE A 384 19.10 7.43 -30.52
N PRO A 385 17.83 7.03 -30.34
CA PRO A 385 16.97 6.60 -31.44
C PRO A 385 16.65 7.77 -32.38
N LYS A 386 16.38 7.45 -33.65
CA LYS A 386 16.02 8.45 -34.66
C LYS A 386 14.60 8.96 -34.43
N VAL A 387 14.44 10.28 -34.49
CA VAL A 387 13.13 10.92 -34.42
C VAL A 387 12.28 10.54 -35.64
N ARG A 388 11.07 10.04 -35.38
CA ARG A 388 10.01 9.76 -36.35
C ARG A 388 8.90 10.79 -36.15
N ARG A 389 8.43 11.41 -37.24
CA ARG A 389 7.24 12.30 -37.14
C ARG A 389 6.01 11.45 -36.89
N TYR A 390 5.46 11.54 -35.68
CA TYR A 390 4.20 10.92 -35.32
C TYR A 390 3.02 11.62 -36.00
N ASP A 391 2.16 10.83 -36.65
CA ASP A 391 0.89 11.28 -37.19
C ASP A 391 -0.22 11.15 -36.13
N GLN A 392 -0.31 12.17 -35.27
CA GLN A 392 -1.34 12.27 -34.22
C GLN A 392 -2.75 12.10 -34.79
N LYS A 393 -3.02 12.66 -35.98
CA LYS A 393 -4.36 12.64 -36.58
C LYS A 393 -4.75 11.23 -37.01
N ARG A 394 -3.88 10.54 -37.77
CA ARG A 394 -4.11 9.15 -38.20
C ARG A 394 -4.29 8.22 -37.01
N HIS A 395 -3.50 8.39 -35.94
CA HIS A 395 -3.65 7.55 -34.76
C HIS A 395 -4.92 7.85 -33.97
N GLY A 396 -5.31 9.12 -33.80
CA GLY A 396 -6.58 9.49 -33.19
C GLY A 396 -7.80 8.97 -33.97
N GLU A 397 -7.73 8.95 -35.30
CA GLU A 397 -8.74 8.33 -36.17
C GLU A 397 -8.81 6.80 -36.00
N LEU A 398 -7.66 6.12 -35.87
CA LEU A 398 -7.60 4.67 -35.60
C LEU A 398 -8.15 4.33 -34.21
N VAL A 399 -7.73 5.04 -33.16
CA VAL A 399 -8.23 4.85 -31.79
C VAL A 399 -9.75 5.02 -31.76
N LYS A 400 -10.26 6.15 -32.27
CA LYS A 400 -11.70 6.42 -32.32
C LYS A 400 -12.50 5.33 -33.03
N LYS A 401 -11.97 4.77 -34.12
CA LYS A 401 -12.59 3.67 -34.87
C LYS A 401 -12.70 2.37 -34.06
N HIS A 402 -11.76 2.13 -33.14
CA HIS A 402 -11.72 0.91 -32.31
C HIS A 402 -12.24 1.10 -30.88
N GLU A 403 -12.60 2.33 -30.49
CA GLU A 403 -13.26 2.69 -29.22
C GLU A 403 -14.81 2.72 -29.30
N GLU A 404 -15.43 2.31 -30.40
CA GLU A 404 -16.88 2.52 -30.60
C GLU A 404 -17.80 1.74 -29.63
N GLN A 405 -18.18 2.46 -28.57
CA GLN A 405 -19.45 2.42 -27.83
C GLN A 405 -19.85 1.12 -27.08
N ARG A 406 -19.56 1.13 -25.77
CA ARG A 406 -20.62 0.80 -24.79
C ARG A 406 -21.44 2.05 -24.49
N LEU A 407 -22.64 2.14 -25.06
CA LEU A 407 -23.67 3.01 -24.49
C LEU A 407 -24.18 2.43 -23.16
N TYR A 408 -24.72 3.31 -22.33
CA TYR A 408 -25.11 3.11 -20.93
C TYR A 408 -26.27 2.10 -20.74
N ASN A 409 -26.02 0.80 -20.93
CA ASN A 409 -26.91 -0.28 -20.52
C ASN A 409 -26.47 -0.80 -19.15
N GLN A 410 -27.33 -0.64 -18.14
CA GLN A 410 -27.07 -0.96 -16.72
C GLN A 410 -26.85 -2.46 -16.40
N THR A 411 -26.73 -3.31 -17.42
CA THR A 411 -26.62 -4.77 -17.32
C THR A 411 -25.27 -5.32 -17.78
N ASP A 412 -24.43 -4.53 -18.46
CA ASP A 412 -23.16 -5.01 -19.01
C ASP A 412 -22.02 -4.83 -18.00
N ARG A 413 -21.33 -5.94 -17.70
CA ARG A 413 -20.31 -6.05 -16.64
C ARG A 413 -19.18 -5.02 -16.83
N TRP A 414 -18.87 -4.28 -15.77
CA TRP A 414 -17.88 -3.19 -15.70
C TRP A 414 -16.41 -3.58 -15.94
N VAL A 415 -16.16 -4.88 -16.15
CA VAL A 415 -14.84 -5.51 -16.15
C VAL A 415 -14.75 -6.39 -17.41
N SER A 416 -13.57 -6.46 -18.05
CA SER A 416 -13.38 -7.33 -19.22
C SER A 416 -13.52 -8.81 -18.83
N ASP A 417 -13.91 -9.68 -19.77
CA ASP A 417 -14.00 -11.13 -19.50
C ASP A 417 -12.64 -11.76 -19.18
N GLU A 418 -11.54 -11.06 -19.46
CA GLU A 418 -10.18 -11.44 -19.07
C GLU A 418 -9.88 -11.00 -17.63
N ALA A 419 -10.17 -9.76 -17.25
CA ALA A 419 -10.02 -9.31 -15.86
C ALA A 419 -10.98 -10.07 -14.91
N LEU A 420 -12.19 -10.46 -15.36
CA LEU A 420 -13.07 -11.36 -14.61
C LEU A 420 -12.46 -12.77 -14.47
N ARG A 421 -11.81 -13.31 -15.52
CA ARG A 421 -11.10 -14.60 -15.43
C ARG A 421 -9.89 -14.52 -14.51
N GLN A 422 -9.17 -13.40 -14.50
CA GLN A 422 -8.03 -13.18 -13.61
C GLN A 422 -8.50 -13.11 -12.14
N CYS A 423 -9.62 -12.46 -11.84
CA CYS A 423 -10.25 -12.54 -10.52
C CYS A 423 -10.80 -13.94 -10.16
N GLN A 424 -11.12 -14.78 -11.14
CA GLN A 424 -11.70 -16.12 -10.93
C GLN A 424 -10.68 -17.26 -10.89
N LEU A 425 -9.47 -17.05 -11.44
CA LEU A 425 -8.40 -18.07 -11.43
C LEU A 425 -7.83 -18.31 -10.03
N GLU A 426 -8.08 -17.42 -9.06
CA GLU A 426 -7.82 -17.65 -7.64
C GLU A 426 -8.95 -18.42 -6.93
N GLU A 427 -10.16 -18.51 -7.52
CA GLU A 427 -11.32 -19.18 -6.91
C GLU A 427 -11.50 -20.66 -7.29
N THR A 428 -10.79 -21.18 -8.32
CA THR A 428 -10.95 -22.57 -8.79
C THR A 428 -9.69 -23.43 -8.62
N GLY A 429 -9.34 -23.70 -7.37
CA GLY A 429 -8.28 -24.64 -6.96
C GLY A 429 -8.76 -26.05 -6.60
N GLU A 430 -9.65 -26.67 -7.40
CA GLU A 430 -9.91 -28.12 -7.25
C GLU A 430 -8.72 -28.93 -7.79
N GLY A 431 -8.03 -29.62 -6.90
CA GLY A 431 -6.77 -30.29 -7.23
C GLY A 431 -6.93 -31.57 -8.05
N THR A 432 -5.94 -31.84 -8.91
CA THR A 432 -5.62 -33.22 -9.32
C THR A 432 -4.32 -33.65 -8.63
N GLY A 433 -4.39 -34.72 -7.84
CA GLY A 433 -3.27 -35.16 -7.03
C GLY A 433 -2.19 -35.87 -7.84
N ALA A 434 -0.96 -35.34 -7.78
CA ALA A 434 0.26 -36.09 -8.02
C ALA A 434 1.33 -35.59 -7.04
N ALA A 435 1.90 -36.50 -6.26
CA ALA A 435 2.89 -36.13 -5.25
C ALA A 435 4.19 -35.65 -5.89
N VAL A 436 4.66 -34.47 -5.49
CA VAL A 436 6.06 -34.06 -5.62
C VAL A 436 6.55 -33.65 -4.24
N GLU A 437 7.03 -34.63 -3.47
CA GLU A 437 7.97 -34.35 -2.40
C GLU A 437 9.25 -33.80 -3.01
N ASN A 438 9.54 -32.52 -2.79
CA ASN A 438 10.89 -32.00 -2.55
C ASN A 438 10.78 -30.55 -2.10
N GLY A 439 11.36 -30.23 -0.94
CA GLY A 439 11.06 -29.00 -0.22
C GLY A 439 11.57 -27.72 -0.91
N ALA A 440 10.70 -26.72 -0.98
CA ALA A 440 11.14 -25.33 -1.08
C ALA A 440 12.00 -24.98 0.16
N PRO A 441 13.04 -24.13 0.03
CA PRO A 441 13.83 -23.70 1.18
C PRO A 441 12.93 -22.95 2.16
N LYS A 442 12.82 -23.46 3.39
CA LYS A 442 12.20 -22.71 4.49
C LYS A 442 13.05 -21.47 4.75
N ILE A 443 12.51 -20.30 4.42
CA ILE A 443 13.10 -19.03 4.83
C ILE A 443 13.06 -19.01 6.36
N GLN A 444 14.22 -19.11 7.00
CA GLN A 444 14.35 -18.88 8.44
C GLN A 444 14.45 -17.37 8.66
N ILE A 445 13.28 -16.78 8.90
CA ILE A 445 13.15 -15.37 9.26
C ILE A 445 13.57 -15.25 10.73
N THR A 446 14.48 -14.31 11.03
CA THR A 446 14.95 -14.09 12.40
C THR A 446 13.95 -13.18 13.10
N PRO A 447 13.33 -13.57 14.22
CA PRO A 447 12.22 -12.80 14.78
C PRO A 447 12.62 -11.38 15.20
N THR A 448 11.95 -10.38 14.66
CA THR A 448 11.73 -9.08 15.32
C THR A 448 10.80 -9.33 16.51
N HIS A 449 11.39 -9.78 17.61
CA HIS A 449 10.64 -10.17 18.81
C HIS A 449 9.62 -9.11 19.21
N LEU A 450 8.34 -9.49 19.23
CA LEU A 450 7.28 -8.76 19.93
C LEU A 450 7.83 -8.32 21.29
N ASN A 451 7.78 -7.02 21.59
CA ASN A 451 8.39 -6.46 22.80
C ASN A 451 7.75 -7.12 24.03
N SER A 452 8.44 -8.14 24.59
CA SER A 452 7.87 -9.20 25.45
C SER A 452 7.29 -8.72 26.79
N THR A 453 7.32 -7.42 27.02
CA THR A 453 6.75 -6.73 28.18
C THR A 453 5.38 -6.11 27.93
N ALA A 454 4.93 -5.94 26.68
CA ALA A 454 3.74 -5.15 26.33
C ALA A 454 2.47 -5.57 27.09
N PHE A 455 2.23 -6.89 27.25
CA PHE A 455 1.07 -7.42 27.97
C PHE A 455 1.41 -8.04 29.33
N LYS A 456 2.64 -7.82 29.83
CA LYS A 456 3.18 -8.53 31.01
C LYS A 456 2.34 -8.31 32.28
N ASN A 457 1.74 -7.14 32.43
CA ASN A 457 0.87 -6.78 33.56
C ASN A 457 -0.56 -6.42 33.12
N ILE A 458 -0.99 -6.95 31.98
CA ILE A 458 -2.37 -6.88 31.50
C ILE A 458 -3.07 -8.21 31.83
N LEU A 459 -4.33 -8.15 32.26
CA LEU A 459 -5.17 -9.33 32.41
C LEU A 459 -6.02 -9.54 31.14
N LEU A 460 -5.81 -10.66 30.44
CA LEU A 460 -6.71 -11.10 29.38
C LEU A 460 -7.92 -11.83 30.01
N VAL A 461 -9.10 -11.24 29.85
CA VAL A 461 -10.38 -11.79 30.31
C VAL A 461 -11.11 -12.41 29.12
N VAL A 462 -11.24 -13.73 29.13
CA VAL A 462 -11.83 -14.51 28.03
C VAL A 462 -13.21 -15.01 28.45
N ASN A 463 -14.24 -14.70 27.67
CA ASN A 463 -15.62 -15.03 27.97
C ASN A 463 -16.16 -16.06 26.97
N PHE A 464 -16.50 -17.24 27.46
CA PHE A 464 -17.28 -18.23 26.72
C PHE A 464 -18.76 -17.88 26.80
N ASN A 465 -19.38 -17.63 25.64
CA ASN A 465 -20.81 -17.30 25.52
C ASN A 465 -21.70 -18.54 25.68
N HIS A 466 -21.16 -19.72 25.40
CA HIS A 466 -21.81 -21.04 25.48
C HIS A 466 -20.89 -22.04 26.22
N PRO A 467 -21.42 -23.17 26.74
CA PRO A 467 -20.60 -24.22 27.36
C PRO A 467 -19.84 -25.08 26.31
N ASP A 468 -19.21 -24.43 25.34
CA ASP A 468 -18.49 -25.01 24.18
C ASP A 468 -16.97 -24.90 24.43
N TYR A 469 -16.48 -25.66 25.43
CA TYR A 469 -15.12 -25.51 25.95
C TYR A 469 -14.03 -26.19 25.10
N ASP A 470 -14.38 -26.79 23.96
CA ASP A 470 -13.42 -27.38 23.00
C ASP A 470 -12.44 -26.33 22.43
N ALA A 471 -12.80 -25.05 22.49
CA ALA A 471 -11.94 -23.92 22.10
C ALA A 471 -10.86 -23.56 23.15
N LEU A 472 -10.97 -24.06 24.39
CA LEU A 472 -10.15 -23.60 25.51
C LEU A 472 -8.64 -23.87 25.32
N GLU A 473 -8.27 -25.10 24.97
CA GLU A 473 -6.86 -25.46 24.71
C GLU A 473 -6.28 -24.72 23.48
N PRO A 474 -6.97 -24.66 22.32
CA PRO A 474 -6.59 -23.77 21.20
C PRO A 474 -6.31 -22.33 21.64
N PHE A 475 -7.25 -21.72 22.36
CA PHE A 475 -7.19 -20.32 22.77
C PHE A 475 -6.02 -20.07 23.74
N MET A 476 -5.86 -20.93 24.76
CA MET A 476 -4.75 -20.85 25.70
C MET A 476 -3.40 -21.06 25.03
N THR A 477 -3.30 -21.94 24.03
CA THR A 477 -2.07 -22.17 23.25
C THR A 477 -1.63 -20.91 22.50
N ILE A 478 -2.59 -20.18 21.90
CA ILE A 478 -2.33 -18.96 21.14
C ILE A 478 -1.88 -17.80 22.02
N TYR A 479 -2.61 -17.50 23.10
CA TYR A 479 -2.40 -16.24 23.82
C TYR A 479 -1.46 -16.33 25.03
N LYS A 480 -1.24 -17.51 25.62
CA LYS A 480 -0.41 -17.67 26.83
C LYS A 480 1.08 -17.32 26.62
N LYS A 481 1.57 -17.31 25.38
CA LYS A 481 2.91 -16.81 25.03
C LYS A 481 3.04 -15.28 25.10
N TYR A 482 1.93 -14.55 25.00
CA TYR A 482 1.91 -13.07 25.03
C TYR A 482 1.34 -12.53 26.34
N PHE A 483 0.27 -13.14 26.85
CA PHE A 483 -0.40 -12.78 28.09
C PHE A 483 -0.05 -13.81 29.18
N PRO A 484 0.85 -13.47 30.14
CA PRO A 484 1.13 -14.36 31.27
C PRO A 484 -0.07 -14.47 32.23
N ASN A 485 -0.97 -13.48 32.21
CA ASN A 485 -2.16 -13.42 33.03
C ASN A 485 -3.41 -13.56 32.16
N ILE A 486 -4.09 -14.70 32.27
CA ILE A 486 -5.34 -15.00 31.55
C ILE A 486 -6.36 -15.50 32.56
N LYS A 487 -7.60 -14.98 32.48
CA LYS A 487 -8.73 -15.48 33.25
C LYS A 487 -9.90 -15.80 32.32
N VAL A 488 -10.36 -17.05 32.37
CA VAL A 488 -11.46 -17.54 31.55
C VAL A 488 -12.75 -17.61 32.36
N TYR A 489 -13.87 -17.25 31.74
CA TYR A 489 -15.22 -17.28 32.28
C TYR A 489 -16.17 -18.02 31.33
N GLY A 490 -17.21 -18.66 31.87
CA GLY A 490 -18.25 -19.28 31.04
C GLY A 490 -19.41 -19.89 31.83
N PRO A 491 -20.53 -20.23 31.17
CA PRO A 491 -21.69 -20.83 31.82
C PRO A 491 -21.55 -22.36 31.94
N ARG A 492 -22.18 -22.95 32.96
CA ARG A 492 -22.26 -24.42 33.16
C ARG A 492 -20.89 -25.10 33.06
N VAL A 493 -19.92 -24.63 33.85
CA VAL A 493 -18.54 -25.12 33.79
C VAL A 493 -18.48 -26.59 34.27
N PRO A 494 -18.00 -27.55 33.45
CA PRO A 494 -17.80 -28.93 33.86
C PRO A 494 -16.84 -29.05 35.05
N ASP A 495 -17.07 -30.00 35.96
CA ASP A 495 -16.27 -30.14 37.19
C ASP A 495 -14.75 -30.19 36.95
N HIS A 496 -14.31 -30.85 35.87
CA HIS A 496 -12.90 -30.97 35.51
C HIS A 496 -12.26 -29.67 34.96
N LEU A 497 -13.05 -28.63 34.69
CA LEU A 497 -12.59 -27.31 34.24
C LEU A 497 -12.74 -26.20 35.28
N LYS A 498 -13.33 -26.47 36.46
CA LYS A 498 -13.62 -25.44 37.49
C LYS A 498 -12.38 -24.72 38.04
N ASP A 499 -11.21 -25.36 37.97
CA ASP A 499 -9.93 -24.74 38.34
C ASP A 499 -9.39 -23.77 37.26
N GLN A 500 -9.85 -23.92 36.01
CA GLN A 500 -9.37 -23.16 34.85
C GLN A 500 -10.37 -22.07 34.41
N VAL A 501 -11.66 -22.38 34.44
CA VAL A 501 -12.76 -21.51 34.00
C VAL A 501 -13.61 -21.14 35.20
N SER A 502 -13.83 -19.85 35.43
CA SER A 502 -14.75 -19.38 36.47
C SER A 502 -16.19 -19.35 35.96
N GLU A 503 -17.07 -20.02 36.70
CA GLU A 503 -18.48 -20.11 36.34
C GLU A 503 -19.17 -18.75 36.42
N ALA A 504 -19.89 -18.40 35.35
CA ALA A 504 -20.61 -17.15 35.20
C ALA A 504 -22.09 -17.40 34.90
N ALA A 505 -22.96 -16.74 35.66
CA ALA A 505 -24.40 -16.92 35.59
C ALA A 505 -25.04 -16.06 34.49
N TYR A 506 -24.90 -16.48 33.23
CA TYR A 506 -25.65 -15.95 32.09
C TYR A 506 -25.93 -17.06 31.07
N ASP A 507 -27.01 -16.92 30.30
CA ASP A 507 -27.28 -17.78 29.14
C ASP A 507 -27.02 -17.03 27.84
N GLU A 508 -26.49 -17.75 26.84
CA GLU A 508 -26.23 -17.28 25.46
C GLU A 508 -25.45 -15.95 25.39
N GLY A 509 -24.53 -15.71 26.32
CA GLY A 509 -23.71 -14.50 26.37
C GLY A 509 -24.48 -13.19 26.62
N PHE A 510 -25.79 -13.19 26.88
CA PHE A 510 -26.63 -11.97 26.87
C PHE A 510 -26.13 -10.83 27.79
N THR A 511 -25.45 -11.20 28.89
CA THR A 511 -24.76 -10.29 29.82
C THR A 511 -23.29 -10.68 30.04
N SER A 512 -22.61 -11.14 28.98
CA SER A 512 -21.21 -11.60 28.98
C SER A 512 -20.23 -10.63 29.66
N TYR A 513 -20.43 -9.32 29.51
CA TYR A 513 -19.69 -8.24 30.19
C TYR A 513 -19.64 -8.34 31.74
N ARG A 514 -20.47 -9.19 32.36
CA ARG A 514 -20.36 -9.56 33.78
C ARG A 514 -18.97 -10.12 34.11
N SER A 515 -18.32 -10.82 33.19
CA SER A 515 -17.00 -11.45 33.40
C SER A 515 -15.86 -10.43 33.55
N ILE A 516 -15.78 -9.38 32.72
CA ILE A 516 -14.79 -8.29 32.94
C ILE A 516 -15.08 -7.53 34.24
N ALA A 517 -16.34 -7.29 34.59
CA ALA A 517 -16.70 -6.63 35.85
C ALA A 517 -16.31 -7.45 37.09
N ASP A 518 -16.42 -8.78 37.02
CA ASP A 518 -15.97 -9.71 38.05
C ASP A 518 -14.44 -9.82 38.11
N ALA A 519 -13.77 -9.87 36.95
CA ALA A 519 -12.31 -9.93 36.85
C ALA A 519 -11.62 -8.70 37.45
N ILE A 520 -12.14 -7.49 37.18
CA ILE A 520 -11.63 -6.23 37.74
C ILE A 520 -11.74 -6.21 39.27
N GLU A 521 -12.81 -6.77 39.84
CA GLU A 521 -12.99 -6.80 41.29
C GLU A 521 -12.10 -7.85 41.96
N LYS A 522 -12.03 -9.06 41.41
CA LYS A 522 -11.27 -10.17 42.01
C LYS A 522 -9.76 -10.04 41.82
N TYR A 523 -9.31 -9.36 40.76
CA TYR A 523 -7.90 -9.23 40.43
C TYR A 523 -7.56 -7.75 40.10
N PRO A 524 -7.60 -6.84 41.09
CA PRO A 524 -7.58 -5.39 40.87
C PRO A 524 -6.20 -4.79 40.52
N ASP A 525 -5.14 -5.58 40.55
CA ASP A 525 -3.73 -5.12 40.60
C ASP A 525 -2.99 -5.17 39.25
N TYR A 526 -3.73 -5.15 38.13
CA TYR A 526 -3.20 -5.09 36.76
C TYR A 526 -3.29 -3.68 36.18
N ASP A 527 -2.36 -3.34 35.26
CA ASP A 527 -2.31 -2.04 34.58
C ASP A 527 -3.47 -1.84 33.59
N GLY A 528 -4.09 -2.94 33.15
CA GLY A 528 -5.33 -2.90 32.37
C GLY A 528 -5.93 -4.29 32.13
N TYR A 529 -7.12 -4.28 31.54
CA TYR A 529 -7.96 -5.46 31.34
C TYR A 529 -8.36 -5.53 29.87
N LEU A 530 -7.91 -6.56 29.17
CA LEU A 530 -8.33 -6.86 27.79
C LEU A 530 -9.42 -7.92 27.83
N TYR A 531 -10.64 -7.56 27.49
CA TYR A 531 -11.79 -8.45 27.43
C TYR A 531 -12.06 -8.92 26.00
N THR A 532 -12.41 -10.19 25.82
CA THR A 532 -12.76 -10.79 24.52
C THR A 532 -13.64 -12.05 24.65
N ASN A 533 -14.33 -12.46 23.58
CA ASN A 533 -15.18 -13.67 23.57
C ASN A 533 -14.48 -14.94 22.99
N ASP A 534 -15.05 -16.13 23.23
CA ASP A 534 -14.55 -17.43 22.76
C ASP A 534 -14.49 -17.59 21.23
N ASP A 535 -15.34 -16.85 20.52
CA ASP A 535 -15.40 -16.79 19.07
C ASP A 535 -14.66 -15.57 18.49
N THR A 536 -13.61 -15.08 19.15
CA THR A 536 -12.79 -13.94 18.67
C THR A 536 -11.34 -14.31 18.41
N LEU A 537 -10.73 -13.65 17.41
CA LEU A 537 -9.30 -13.74 17.13
C LEU A 537 -8.67 -12.35 17.24
N LEU A 538 -7.78 -12.18 18.22
CA LEU A 538 -7.10 -10.93 18.54
C LEU A 538 -5.76 -10.82 17.82
N ASN A 539 -5.51 -9.66 17.20
CA ASN A 539 -4.21 -9.34 16.61
C ASN A 539 -3.27 -8.77 17.66
N VAL A 540 -2.55 -9.63 18.37
CA VAL A 540 -1.66 -9.23 19.48
C VAL A 540 -0.57 -8.23 19.08
N TYR A 541 -0.09 -8.29 17.83
CA TYR A 541 0.89 -7.34 17.30
C TYR A 541 0.28 -5.95 17.15
N GLN A 542 -0.92 -5.86 16.55
CA GLN A 542 -1.64 -4.59 16.41
C GLN A 542 -2.06 -4.00 17.76
N LEU A 543 -2.37 -4.85 18.75
CA LEU A 543 -2.76 -4.42 20.09
C LEU A 543 -1.57 -3.93 20.94
N ALA A 544 -0.35 -4.40 20.65
CA ALA A 544 0.86 -3.99 21.40
C ALA A 544 1.24 -2.52 21.14
N GLU A 545 0.83 -1.97 19.99
CA GLU A 545 1.07 -0.58 19.57
C GLU A 545 0.11 0.44 20.21
N PHE A 546 -0.93 -0.01 20.92
CA PHE A 546 -1.95 0.89 21.46
C PHE A 546 -1.59 1.49 22.82
N ASP A 547 -1.96 2.76 22.99
CA ASP A 547 -1.77 3.55 24.22
C ASP A 547 -2.56 2.93 25.39
N GLN A 548 -1.84 2.33 26.34
CA GLN A 548 -2.40 1.61 27.48
C GLN A 548 -3.03 2.52 28.55
N ASP A 549 -2.90 3.86 28.46
CA ASP A 549 -3.66 4.78 29.32
C ASP A 549 -5.08 5.07 28.80
N LYS A 550 -5.46 4.48 27.65
CA LYS A 550 -6.73 4.74 26.96
C LYS A 550 -7.61 3.51 26.82
N VAL A 551 -8.92 3.73 26.64
CA VAL A 551 -9.87 2.67 26.30
C VAL A 551 -9.63 2.24 24.85
N TRP A 552 -9.53 0.95 24.53
CA TRP A 552 -9.47 0.50 23.13
C TRP A 552 -10.84 -0.01 22.71
N LYS A 553 -11.56 0.81 21.92
CA LYS A 553 -12.88 0.50 21.37
C LYS A 553 -13.28 1.50 20.26
N PRO A 554 -14.15 1.15 19.28
CA PRO A 554 -14.70 2.16 18.38
C PRO A 554 -15.67 3.05 19.16
N VAL A 555 -15.59 4.36 18.97
CA VAL A 555 -16.58 5.29 19.49
C VAL A 555 -17.91 5.08 18.73
N PRO A 556 -19.06 4.91 19.41
CA PRO A 556 -20.35 4.71 18.75
C PRO A 556 -20.75 5.86 17.81
N ASP A 557 -21.41 5.55 16.70
CA ASP A 557 -21.87 6.56 15.75
C ASP A 557 -23.19 7.20 16.25
N ARG A 558 -23.17 8.52 16.50
CA ARG A 558 -24.33 9.27 17.04
C ARG A 558 -25.59 9.19 16.17
N TYR A 559 -25.51 8.78 14.90
CA TYR A 559 -26.67 8.63 14.01
C TYR A 559 -27.13 7.18 13.84
N LYS A 560 -26.22 6.21 14.00
CA LYS A 560 -26.52 4.78 13.74
C LYS A 560 -26.69 3.97 15.02
N ASP A 561 -25.95 4.32 16.06
CA ASP A 561 -25.81 3.57 17.30
C ASP A 561 -26.48 4.29 18.49
N VAL A 562 -27.07 5.46 18.28
CA VAL A 562 -27.93 6.13 19.28
C VAL A 562 -29.39 6.04 18.84
N HIS A 563 -30.25 5.52 19.72
CA HIS A 563 -31.70 5.47 19.51
C HIS A 563 -32.44 6.28 20.59
N ASP A 564 -33.06 7.38 20.15
CA ASP A 564 -34.02 8.17 20.92
C ASP A 564 -35.30 7.34 21.16
N LEU A 565 -35.59 7.01 22.42
CA LEU A 565 -36.75 6.19 22.79
C LEU A 565 -38.10 6.84 22.48
N SER A 566 -38.13 8.15 22.15
CA SER A 566 -39.33 8.83 21.66
C SER A 566 -39.61 8.56 20.16
N ARG A 567 -38.76 7.81 19.46
CA ARG A 567 -38.81 7.62 18.00
C ARG A 567 -38.68 6.15 17.60
N ALA A 568 -39.03 5.85 16.35
CA ALA A 568 -38.67 4.58 15.74
C ALA A 568 -37.14 4.46 15.60
N PRO A 569 -36.56 3.25 15.72
CA PRO A 569 -35.11 3.06 15.65
C PRO A 569 -34.54 3.46 14.28
N PRO A 570 -33.31 4.03 14.23
CA PRO A 570 -32.74 4.63 13.02
C PRO A 570 -32.37 3.61 11.93
N ASN A 571 -32.26 2.33 12.29
CA ASN A 571 -31.99 1.22 11.38
C ASN A 571 -32.78 -0.03 11.80
N LYS A 572 -32.94 -1.00 10.89
CA LYS A 572 -33.65 -2.27 11.15
C LYS A 572 -32.81 -3.30 11.92
N TRP A 573 -31.90 -2.87 12.80
CA TRP A 573 -31.16 -3.82 13.64
C TRP A 573 -32.13 -4.53 14.60
N PRO A 574 -32.25 -5.88 14.56
CA PRO A 574 -33.34 -6.61 15.20
C PRO A 574 -33.24 -6.69 16.73
N HIS A 575 -32.24 -6.05 17.34
CA HIS A 575 -31.97 -6.13 18.78
C HIS A 575 -32.16 -4.79 19.52
N TRP A 576 -32.63 -3.72 18.85
CA TRP A 576 -33.04 -2.49 19.54
C TRP A 576 -34.05 -2.74 20.67
N GLY A 577 -34.99 -3.68 20.47
CA GLY A 577 -35.95 -4.12 21.48
C GLY A 577 -35.41 -5.10 22.54
N LYS A 578 -34.14 -5.57 22.42
CA LYS A 578 -33.47 -6.36 23.46
C LYS A 578 -32.77 -5.49 24.49
N ILE A 579 -32.40 -4.25 24.14
CA ILE A 579 -31.81 -3.29 25.09
C ILE A 579 -32.92 -2.84 26.06
N LYS A 580 -32.69 -3.01 27.36
CA LYS A 580 -33.64 -2.68 28.44
C LYS A 580 -33.01 -1.72 29.45
N THR A 581 -32.86 -0.45 29.08
CA THR A 581 -32.23 0.54 29.99
C THR A 581 -33.26 1.36 30.80
N THR A 582 -34.55 1.30 30.49
CA THR A 582 -35.56 2.18 31.11
C THR A 582 -35.64 2.05 32.64
N GLU A 583 -35.65 0.83 33.17
CA GLU A 583 -35.70 0.58 34.62
C GLU A 583 -34.43 1.08 35.33
N MET A 584 -33.27 0.81 34.72
CA MET A 584 -31.97 1.32 35.16
C MET A 584 -31.94 2.85 35.17
N TRP A 585 -32.42 3.52 34.12
CA TRP A 585 -32.46 4.99 34.05
C TRP A 585 -33.38 5.60 35.10
N ASN A 586 -34.53 4.98 35.36
CA ASN A 586 -35.54 5.44 36.32
C ASN A 586 -35.09 5.26 37.78
N ASP A 587 -34.21 4.33 38.09
CA ASP A 587 -33.59 4.22 39.41
C ASP A 587 -32.57 5.37 39.59
N PRO A 588 -32.76 6.29 40.56
CA PRO A 588 -31.83 7.40 40.76
C PRO A 588 -30.45 6.93 41.25
N THR A 589 -30.35 5.73 41.84
CA THR A 589 -29.12 5.17 42.41
C THR A 589 -28.22 4.46 41.40
N SER A 590 -28.71 4.21 40.17
CA SER A 590 -27.99 3.43 39.16
C SER A 590 -26.73 4.14 38.60
N LEU A 591 -26.83 5.45 38.37
CA LEU A 591 -25.78 6.27 37.78
C LEU A 591 -25.68 7.59 38.54
N THR A 592 -24.44 8.01 38.82
CA THR A 592 -24.15 9.32 39.42
C THR A 592 -24.51 10.47 38.48
N ALA A 593 -24.68 11.68 39.01
CA ALA A 593 -24.98 12.86 38.20
C ALA A 593 -23.97 13.08 37.05
N LYS A 594 -22.67 12.97 37.34
CA LYS A 594 -21.57 13.10 36.36
C LYS A 594 -21.61 12.03 35.26
N GLN A 595 -21.98 10.79 35.61
CA GLN A 595 -22.12 9.71 34.63
C GLN A 595 -23.33 9.95 33.71
N ARG A 596 -24.45 10.42 34.25
CA ARG A 596 -25.64 10.79 33.47
C ARG A 596 -25.37 11.99 32.55
N GLU A 597 -24.65 12.99 33.05
CA GLU A 597 -24.18 14.16 32.29
C GLU A 597 -23.32 13.74 31.09
N ARG A 598 -22.27 12.94 31.29
CA ARG A 598 -21.43 12.42 30.20
C ARG A 598 -22.21 11.65 29.13
N ILE A 599 -23.15 10.79 29.54
CA ILE A 599 -24.00 10.06 28.60
C ILE A 599 -24.89 11.04 27.81
N ALA A 600 -25.49 12.03 28.49
CA ALA A 600 -26.34 13.04 27.87
C ALA A 600 -25.57 13.95 26.89
N ASP A 601 -24.34 14.36 27.22
CA ASP A 601 -23.45 15.15 26.35
C ASP A 601 -23.02 14.36 25.11
N PHE A 602 -22.82 13.04 25.26
CA PHE A 602 -22.51 12.16 24.15
C PHE A 602 -23.70 12.04 23.18
N HIS A 603 -24.92 11.79 23.65
CA HIS A 603 -26.06 11.58 22.75
C HIS A 603 -26.80 12.86 22.34
N GLY A 604 -26.69 13.96 23.11
CA GLY A 604 -27.27 15.27 22.80
C GLY A 604 -28.81 15.33 22.81
N LEU A 605 -29.47 14.46 23.58
CA LEU A 605 -30.94 14.35 23.64
C LEU A 605 -31.47 14.77 25.02
N LYS A 606 -32.70 15.30 25.06
CA LYS A 606 -33.36 15.74 26.31
C LYS A 606 -33.99 14.60 27.14
N GLY A 607 -33.75 13.34 26.77
CA GLY A 607 -34.39 12.16 27.37
C GLY A 607 -33.54 10.91 27.24
N GLN A 608 -34.05 9.78 27.73
CA GLN A 608 -33.36 8.49 27.72
C GLN A 608 -33.09 8.01 26.29
N ALA A 609 -31.90 7.44 26.08
CA ALA A 609 -31.48 6.88 24.81
C ALA A 609 -30.84 5.49 25.00
N HIS A 610 -30.99 4.64 23.99
CA HIS A 610 -30.15 3.45 23.86
C HIS A 610 -28.88 3.83 23.10
N ILE A 611 -27.73 3.44 23.64
CA ILE A 611 -26.43 3.56 22.96
C ILE A 611 -25.94 2.14 22.69
N ARG A 612 -25.88 1.79 21.42
CA ARG A 612 -25.32 0.54 20.92
C ARG A 612 -23.80 0.65 20.84
N ALA A 613 -23.11 -0.42 21.18
CA ALA A 613 -21.74 -0.68 20.77
C ALA A 613 -21.59 -2.19 20.60
N TYR A 614 -20.79 -2.65 19.64
CA TYR A 614 -20.28 -4.02 19.65
C TYR A 614 -19.64 -4.34 21.00
N ALA A 615 -19.77 -5.57 21.50
CA ALA A 615 -19.22 -5.92 22.82
C ALA A 615 -18.45 -7.25 22.83
N ASP A 616 -17.93 -7.67 21.67
CA ASP A 616 -17.13 -8.90 21.56
C ASP A 616 -15.69 -8.73 22.05
N GLY A 617 -15.25 -7.48 22.29
CA GLY A 617 -14.04 -7.18 23.07
C GLY A 617 -13.95 -5.72 23.54
N VAL A 618 -13.01 -5.42 24.44
CA VAL A 618 -12.59 -4.06 24.85
C VAL A 618 -11.25 -4.11 25.61
N TYR A 619 -10.42 -3.08 25.53
CA TYR A 619 -9.38 -2.84 26.55
C TYR A 619 -9.76 -1.69 27.49
N VAL A 620 -9.51 -1.87 28.78
CA VAL A 620 -9.85 -0.94 29.86
C VAL A 620 -8.61 -0.66 30.72
N PRO A 621 -8.13 0.59 30.81
CA PRO A 621 -6.97 0.94 31.64
C PRO A 621 -7.32 0.91 33.13
N ALA A 622 -6.35 0.57 33.99
CA ALA A 622 -6.54 0.42 35.44
C ALA A 622 -7.21 1.64 36.09
N ARG A 623 -6.85 2.85 35.64
CA ARG A 623 -7.34 4.13 36.18
C ARG A 623 -8.88 4.29 36.15
N ILE A 624 -9.60 3.62 35.25
CA ILE A 624 -11.07 3.65 35.19
C ILE A 624 -11.73 2.32 35.55
N SER A 625 -10.97 1.22 35.63
CA SER A 625 -11.49 -0.14 35.71
C SER A 625 -12.51 -0.31 36.84
N LYS A 626 -12.19 0.18 38.04
CA LYS A 626 -13.05 0.09 39.23
C LYS A 626 -14.36 0.87 39.09
N GLU A 627 -14.34 2.04 38.44
CA GLU A 627 -15.57 2.80 38.16
C GLU A 627 -16.42 2.05 37.11
N LEU A 628 -15.79 1.55 36.04
CA LEU A 628 -16.46 0.79 34.99
C LEU A 628 -17.12 -0.47 35.53
N ALA A 629 -16.42 -1.25 36.36
CA ALA A 629 -16.94 -2.46 36.98
C ALA A 629 -18.19 -2.17 37.84
N GLY A 630 -18.21 -1.05 38.57
CA GLY A 630 -19.40 -0.60 39.31
C GLY A 630 -20.60 -0.29 38.41
N VAL A 631 -20.37 0.40 37.29
CA VAL A 631 -21.42 0.71 36.30
C VAL A 631 -21.92 -0.57 35.62
N LEU A 632 -21.02 -1.44 35.16
CA LEU A 632 -21.37 -2.72 34.54
C LEU A 632 -22.14 -3.65 35.49
N LYS A 633 -21.78 -3.71 36.78
CA LYS A 633 -22.56 -4.44 37.80
C LYS A 633 -23.97 -3.89 37.97
N THR A 634 -24.12 -2.57 37.94
CA THR A 634 -25.44 -1.94 37.93
C THR A 634 -26.22 -2.35 36.69
N PHE A 635 -25.61 -2.30 35.50
CA PHE A 635 -26.29 -2.68 34.25
C PHE A 635 -26.68 -4.17 34.25
N ALA A 636 -25.84 -5.03 34.83
CA ALA A 636 -26.10 -6.44 35.03
C ALA A 636 -27.31 -6.72 35.94
N LYS A 637 -27.59 -5.87 36.93
CA LYS A 637 -28.76 -5.96 37.84
C LYS A 637 -30.09 -5.77 37.09
N TYR A 638 -30.13 -4.95 36.05
CA TYR A 638 -31.32 -4.73 35.20
C TYR A 638 -31.27 -5.53 33.89
N GLU A 639 -30.35 -6.51 33.79
CA GLU A 639 -30.18 -7.37 32.61
C GLU A 639 -30.05 -6.59 31.29
N VAL A 640 -29.32 -5.47 31.30
CA VAL A 640 -29.08 -4.70 30.06
C VAL A 640 -28.30 -5.57 29.08
N PHE A 641 -28.83 -5.74 27.86
CA PHE A 641 -28.19 -6.51 26.78
C PHE A 641 -26.77 -6.01 26.48
N LEU A 642 -25.81 -6.92 26.25
CA LEU A 642 -24.39 -6.63 26.06
C LEU A 642 -24.09 -5.47 25.09
N GLU A 643 -24.71 -5.43 23.90
CA GLU A 643 -24.49 -4.36 22.93
C GLU A 643 -25.08 -3.01 23.37
N GLY A 644 -26.02 -2.98 24.33
CA GLY A 644 -26.51 -1.75 24.95
C GLY A 644 -25.81 -1.37 26.26
N ALA A 645 -25.01 -2.28 26.83
CA ALA A 645 -24.38 -2.12 28.13
C ALA A 645 -22.97 -1.56 28.02
N LEU A 646 -22.08 -2.22 27.27
CA LEU A 646 -20.64 -1.97 27.37
C LEU A 646 -20.25 -0.57 26.89
N GLY A 647 -20.75 -0.14 25.72
CA GLY A 647 -20.48 1.20 25.17
C GLY A 647 -20.99 2.33 26.06
N MET A 648 -22.23 2.20 26.56
CA MET A 648 -22.83 3.18 27.46
C MET A 648 -22.09 3.26 28.81
N ALA A 649 -21.65 2.13 29.35
CA ALA A 649 -20.88 2.09 30.59
C ALA A 649 -19.50 2.76 30.44
N LEU A 650 -18.82 2.56 29.31
CA LEU A 650 -17.55 3.24 29.01
C LEU A 650 -17.74 4.75 28.89
N ILE A 651 -18.76 5.22 28.18
CA ILE A 651 -19.08 6.66 28.04
C ILE A 651 -19.40 7.29 29.41
N ALA A 652 -20.06 6.55 30.31
CA ALA A 652 -20.35 7.01 31.66
C ALA A 652 -19.07 7.36 32.45
N VAL A 653 -18.01 6.55 32.29
CA VAL A 653 -16.78 6.65 33.10
C VAL A 653 -15.65 7.42 32.41
N GLU A 654 -15.60 7.45 31.08
CA GLU A 654 -14.47 7.98 30.31
C GLU A 654 -14.90 8.76 29.03
N PRO A 655 -14.45 10.01 28.84
CA PRO A 655 -14.69 10.78 27.60
C PRO A 655 -14.13 10.08 26.37
N THR A 656 -14.85 10.18 25.24
CA THR A 656 -14.52 9.48 23.98
C THR A 656 -13.18 9.89 23.36
N GLU A 657 -12.70 11.08 23.65
CA GLU A 657 -11.41 11.64 23.22
C GLU A 657 -10.22 10.91 23.85
N ASN A 658 -10.45 10.17 24.94
CA ASN A 658 -9.46 9.29 25.58
C ASN A 658 -9.62 7.81 25.16
N TRP A 659 -10.27 7.55 24.03
CA TRP A 659 -10.39 6.22 23.45
C TRP A 659 -9.47 6.09 22.23
N VAL A 660 -8.83 4.93 22.08
CA VAL A 660 -8.16 4.49 20.85
C VAL A 660 -9.17 3.74 20.01
N ARG A 661 -9.33 4.17 18.77
CA ARG A 661 -10.16 3.48 17.78
C ARG A 661 -9.46 2.19 17.34
N TRP A 662 -9.77 1.09 18.01
CA TRP A 662 -9.43 -0.24 17.52
C TRP A 662 -10.34 -0.64 16.34
N GLN A 663 -9.94 -1.62 15.53
CA GLN A 663 -10.72 -2.07 14.37
C GLN A 663 -11.19 -3.52 14.56
N GLU A 664 -12.52 -3.67 14.61
CA GLU A 664 -13.24 -4.94 14.68
C GLU A 664 -13.74 -5.29 13.26
N VAL A 665 -13.58 -6.54 12.81
CA VAL A 665 -14.15 -7.02 11.53
C VAL A 665 -15.13 -8.15 11.81
N TYR A 666 -16.37 -7.95 11.35
CA TYR A 666 -17.48 -8.90 11.51
C TYR A 666 -17.64 -9.80 10.28
N LEU A 667 -17.45 -11.11 10.45
CA LEU A 667 -17.49 -12.13 9.41
C LEU A 667 -18.88 -12.78 9.29
N TRP A 668 -19.46 -12.68 8.10
CA TRP A 668 -20.80 -13.19 7.82
C TRP A 668 -20.74 -14.36 6.84
N GLU A 669 -21.67 -15.30 6.99
CA GLU A 669 -21.84 -16.44 6.08
C GLU A 669 -20.52 -17.15 5.71
N LYS A 670 -20.11 -17.08 4.44
CA LYS A 670 -18.91 -17.73 3.90
C LYS A 670 -17.60 -17.07 4.33
N ASP A 671 -17.61 -15.79 4.69
CA ASP A 671 -16.39 -15.07 5.12
C ASP A 671 -15.80 -15.63 6.41
N ARG A 672 -16.61 -16.32 7.22
CA ARG A 672 -16.16 -17.08 8.40
C ARG A 672 -15.21 -18.21 8.07
N LEU A 673 -15.31 -18.80 6.87
CA LEU A 673 -14.38 -19.83 6.38
C LEU A 673 -13.10 -19.23 5.81
N ARG A 674 -13.14 -17.94 5.44
CA ARG A 674 -12.06 -17.16 4.85
C ARG A 674 -11.45 -16.15 5.82
N TRP A 675 -11.56 -16.37 7.14
CA TRP A 675 -11.17 -15.39 8.15
C TRP A 675 -9.71 -14.90 8.00
N ARG A 676 -8.82 -15.74 7.46
CA ARG A 676 -7.42 -15.41 7.14
C ARG A 676 -7.30 -14.22 6.18
N ASP A 677 -8.23 -14.08 5.24
CA ASP A 677 -8.27 -13.00 4.24
C ASP A 677 -8.59 -11.63 4.87
N PHE A 678 -9.12 -11.61 6.11
CA PHE A 678 -9.58 -10.41 6.80
C PHE A 678 -8.65 -9.94 7.91
N LEU A 679 -7.74 -10.80 8.39
CA LEU A 679 -6.76 -10.42 9.40
C LEU A 679 -5.57 -9.74 8.71
N LYS A 680 -5.56 -8.41 8.71
CA LYS A 680 -4.55 -7.57 8.02
C LYS A 680 -3.97 -6.51 8.97
N PRO A 681 -2.81 -5.91 8.68
CA PRO A 681 -2.31 -4.76 9.44
C PRO A 681 -3.36 -3.64 9.54
N GLY A 682 -3.61 -3.18 10.76
CA GLY A 682 -4.73 -2.29 11.13
C GLY A 682 -5.90 -3.00 11.83
N VAL A 683 -6.15 -4.28 11.57
CA VAL A 683 -7.24 -5.04 12.20
C VAL A 683 -6.82 -5.52 13.59
N SER A 684 -7.61 -5.16 14.60
CA SER A 684 -7.37 -5.49 16.01
C SER A 684 -8.03 -6.79 16.44
N MET A 685 -9.23 -7.08 15.90
CA MET A 685 -10.02 -8.27 16.24
C MET A 685 -10.88 -8.75 15.06
N LEU A 686 -10.94 -10.06 14.87
CA LEU A 686 -11.97 -10.72 14.03
C LEU A 686 -13.05 -11.37 14.90
N HIS A 687 -14.29 -11.33 14.43
CA HIS A 687 -15.44 -12.01 15.04
C HIS A 687 -16.47 -12.40 13.97
N PRO A 688 -17.16 -13.56 14.04
CA PRO A 688 -16.83 -14.73 14.83
C PRO A 688 -15.79 -15.61 14.11
N VAL A 689 -14.78 -16.06 14.84
CA VAL A 689 -13.80 -17.09 14.45
C VAL A 689 -13.83 -18.17 15.52
N LYS A 690 -14.45 -19.32 15.21
CA LYS A 690 -14.51 -20.45 16.15
C LYS A 690 -13.25 -21.31 16.05
N LEU A 691 -12.36 -21.17 17.03
CA LEU A 691 -11.24 -22.07 17.25
C LEU A 691 -11.78 -23.41 17.78
N LYS A 692 -11.59 -24.50 17.05
CA LYS A 692 -11.93 -25.85 17.50
C LYS A 692 -10.68 -26.64 17.87
N SER A 693 -10.85 -27.70 18.66
CA SER A 693 -9.81 -28.65 19.08
C SER A 693 -9.20 -29.50 17.95
N GLU A 694 -9.45 -29.20 16.67
CA GLU A 694 -8.78 -29.87 15.55
C GLU A 694 -7.31 -29.41 15.46
N PRO A 695 -6.32 -30.32 15.52
CA PRO A 695 -4.90 -29.95 15.55
C PRO A 695 -4.44 -29.11 14.35
N SER A 696 -5.06 -29.29 13.17
CA SER A 696 -4.85 -28.46 11.99
C SER A 696 -5.31 -27.02 12.21
N ALA A 697 -6.47 -26.78 12.83
CA ALA A 697 -6.96 -25.43 13.12
C ALA A 697 -6.07 -24.70 14.14
N ILE A 698 -5.52 -25.41 15.13
CA ILE A 698 -4.56 -24.86 16.10
C ILE A 698 -3.23 -24.55 15.41
N ALA A 699 -2.66 -25.52 14.69
CA ALA A 699 -1.39 -25.37 13.99
C ALA A 699 -1.45 -24.23 12.96
N ASP A 700 -2.50 -24.18 12.14
CA ASP A 700 -2.75 -23.09 11.19
C ASP A 700 -2.87 -21.75 11.92
N SER A 701 -3.63 -21.65 13.01
CA SER A 701 -3.81 -20.37 13.72
C SER A 701 -2.50 -19.89 14.36
N MET A 702 -1.70 -20.81 14.91
CA MET A 702 -0.38 -20.52 15.48
C MET A 702 0.63 -20.11 14.41
N GLN A 703 0.81 -20.94 13.38
CA GLN A 703 1.70 -20.69 12.25
C GLN A 703 1.31 -19.39 11.51
N TRP A 704 0.01 -19.08 11.44
CA TRP A 704 -0.47 -17.89 10.76
C TRP A 704 -0.35 -16.62 11.62
N ILE A 705 -0.60 -16.67 12.95
CA ILE A 705 -0.27 -15.54 13.86
C ILE A 705 1.24 -15.27 13.88
N GLU A 706 2.08 -16.31 13.83
CA GLU A 706 3.53 -16.19 13.68
C GLU A 706 3.91 -15.69 12.27
N SER A 707 3.09 -15.95 11.24
CA SER A 707 3.26 -15.33 9.91
C SER A 707 2.89 -13.84 9.88
N VAL A 708 2.16 -13.32 10.87
CA VAL A 708 1.94 -11.85 11.03
C VAL A 708 3.11 -11.19 11.76
N GLU A 709 3.80 -11.88 12.67
CA GLU A 709 5.09 -11.44 13.24
C GLU A 709 6.15 -11.26 12.13
N ILE A 710 6.10 -12.13 11.14
CA ILE A 710 6.98 -12.18 9.96
C ILE A 710 6.78 -11.01 8.97
N ASN A 711 5.66 -10.28 9.06
CA ASN A 711 5.29 -9.21 8.12
C ASN A 711 5.23 -7.81 8.78
N GLN A 712 6.00 -7.59 9.86
CA GLN A 712 6.20 -6.27 10.48
C GLN A 712 7.47 -5.55 9.98
#